data_AF-A0A7J6WSB4-F1
#
_entry.id   AF-A0A7J6WSB4-F1
#
_cell.length_a   1.000
_cell.length_b   1.000
_cell.length_c   1.000
_cell.angle_alpha   90.00
_cell.angle_beta   90.00
_cell.angle_gamma   90.00
#
_symmetry.space_group_name_H-M   'P 1'
#
loop_
_entity.id
_entity.type
_entity.pdbx_description
1 polymer ?
#
loop_
_entity_poly.entity_id
_entity_poly.type
_entity_poly.pdbx_seq_one_letter_code
_entity_poly.pdbx_strand_id
1 'polypeptide(L)'
;MAVEHLFKDEATEEKGERARMASFIGAMAIADLVKTTLGPKGMDKILQSTGRGRNISVTNDGATILKSLHIDNPAAKVLVDISKVQDDEVGDGTTSVVVLAGELLREAEKLVAVKIHPMTIIAGYRMAAECAQKALLKKVMDNKDDAEKFKADLMKIAMTTLSSKILSQDKEHFATLAVDAVMRLKGSTNLESIQIIKKPGGSLIDSFLDEGFILDKKIGIGQPKRIENANILVANTAMDTDKVKIYGARVRVDSMARVAQIEGAEKEKMKEKVQKIISHGINCFINRQLIYNFPEELFADAGILAIEHADFDGIERLALVTGGEIASTFDNPESVKLGHCKLIEEIMIGEDKLIHFSGVEMGQACTIVLRGASNHVLDEAERSLHDALCVLSQTVVDSRVLLGGGWPEMVMAKEVDELARKTPGKKAHAIEAFSKALQAIPTTIADNAGLDSAELISQLRAEHHQEGSKAGIDVITGAVGDMEKLGISEAFKVKQAVLLSATEAAEMILRVDEIITCAPRRREDRIENFPILLQLDRKNRKGFTMDANLLEQGTTIEERNRVFEEIREVNDNMMLISHEAFKDILFILASILLLYHLVLPCNTKLPLVVIVLGAVFIVFTSFWSILQLKLVESRTISVGGQEFTVGRKKWLHIIVLIVLTFVGVMMIVSLSLCNKPCSG
;
A
#
# COMPACT_ATOMS: atom_id res chain seq x y z
N MET A 1 6.75 42.61 -29.30
CA MET A 1 5.96 41.77 -28.39
C MET A 1 6.93 40.91 -27.61
N ALA A 2 7.25 41.30 -26.38
CA ALA A 2 8.06 40.47 -25.50
C ALA A 2 7.16 39.32 -25.03
N VAL A 3 7.51 38.08 -25.38
CA VAL A 3 6.94 36.89 -24.73
C VAL A 3 7.63 36.81 -23.37
N GLU A 4 7.21 37.64 -22.41
CA GLU A 4 8.03 37.89 -21.22
C GLU A 4 8.02 36.71 -20.25
N HIS A 5 7.00 35.84 -20.23
CA HIS A 5 7.06 34.54 -19.53
C HIS A 5 6.13 33.50 -20.20
N LEU A 6 6.70 32.42 -20.75
CA LEU A 6 5.92 31.30 -21.34
C LEU A 6 5.24 30.44 -20.26
N PHE A 7 5.84 30.34 -19.07
CA PHE A 7 5.36 29.55 -17.95
C PHE A 7 4.92 30.41 -16.77
N LYS A 8 4.07 29.84 -15.89
CA LYS A 8 3.65 30.47 -14.64
C LYS A 8 4.83 30.65 -13.68
N ASP A 9 4.75 31.67 -12.81
CA ASP A 9 5.70 31.85 -11.71
C ASP A 9 5.85 30.55 -10.89
N GLU A 10 7.09 30.19 -10.55
CA GLU A 10 7.48 28.91 -9.89
C GLU A 10 7.46 27.65 -10.76
N ALA A 11 7.10 27.73 -12.04
CA ALA A 11 7.35 26.61 -12.96
C ALA A 11 8.85 26.51 -13.28
N THR A 12 9.37 25.29 -13.34
CA THR A 12 10.76 25.03 -13.72
C THR A 12 10.82 24.31 -15.05
N GLU A 13 11.80 24.70 -15.86
CA GLU A 13 12.08 24.11 -17.16
C GLU A 13 13.56 23.76 -17.25
N GLU A 14 13.84 22.49 -17.49
CA GLU A 14 15.18 22.00 -17.80
C GLU A 14 15.20 21.56 -19.26
N LYS A 15 16.10 22.12 -20.07
CA LYS A 15 16.22 21.80 -21.50
C LYS A 15 17.52 21.09 -21.86
N GLY A 16 17.45 20.23 -22.87
CA GLY A 16 18.57 19.63 -23.56
C GLY A 16 19.51 18.86 -22.64
N GLU A 17 20.75 19.33 -22.52
CA GLU A 17 21.77 18.67 -21.69
C GLU A 17 21.44 18.66 -20.20
N ARG A 18 20.78 19.71 -19.68
CA ARG A 18 20.43 19.78 -18.26
C ARG A 18 19.37 18.74 -17.89
N ALA A 19 18.32 18.63 -18.70
CA ALA A 19 17.29 17.61 -18.52
C ALA A 19 17.85 16.18 -18.56
N ARG A 20 18.77 15.93 -19.51
CA ARG A 20 19.45 14.63 -19.61
C ARG A 20 20.30 14.33 -18.39
N MET A 21 21.12 15.29 -17.93
CA MET A 21 21.92 15.10 -16.72
C MET A 21 21.05 14.88 -15.49
N ALA A 22 19.98 15.66 -15.30
CA ALA A 22 19.05 15.47 -14.18
C ALA A 22 18.37 14.09 -14.23
N SER A 23 18.03 13.61 -15.42
CA SER A 23 17.46 12.28 -15.62
C SER A 23 18.45 11.16 -15.27
N PHE A 24 19.69 11.25 -15.77
CA PHE A 24 20.72 10.26 -15.48
C PHE A 24 21.08 10.23 -14.00
N ILE A 25 21.26 11.39 -13.36
CA ILE A 25 21.56 11.48 -11.93
C ILE A 25 20.44 10.85 -11.09
N GLY A 26 19.18 11.15 -11.41
CA GLY A 26 18.03 10.58 -10.71
C GLY A 26 17.98 9.05 -10.82
N ALA A 27 18.13 8.54 -12.04
CA ALA A 27 18.13 7.11 -12.31
C ALA A 27 19.31 6.38 -11.64
N MET A 28 20.52 6.91 -11.75
CA MET A 28 21.71 6.34 -11.13
C MET A 28 21.63 6.36 -9.60
N ALA A 29 21.10 7.43 -8.99
CA ALA A 29 20.95 7.52 -7.54
C ALA A 29 20.01 6.44 -6.99
N ILE A 30 18.92 6.13 -7.71
CA ILE A 30 18.02 5.04 -7.35
C ILE A 30 18.67 3.68 -7.54
N ALA A 31 19.38 3.47 -8.65
CA ALA A 31 20.08 2.21 -8.89
C ALA A 31 21.15 1.95 -7.82
N ASP A 32 21.97 2.94 -7.48
CA ASP A 32 23.01 2.82 -6.46
C ASP A 32 22.43 2.63 -5.05
N LEU A 33 21.22 3.14 -4.77
CA LEU A 33 20.53 2.92 -3.50
C LEU A 33 20.14 1.45 -3.29
N VAL A 34 19.63 0.79 -4.32
CA VAL A 34 19.19 -0.61 -4.26
C VAL A 34 20.30 -1.61 -4.60
N LYS A 35 21.39 -1.17 -5.24
CA LYS A 35 22.52 -2.01 -5.66
C LYS A 35 23.04 -2.94 -4.55
N THR A 36 23.10 -2.45 -3.32
CA THR A 36 23.57 -3.22 -2.16
C THR A 36 22.64 -4.35 -1.69
N THR A 37 21.39 -4.42 -2.18
CA THR A 37 20.47 -5.53 -1.84
C THR A 37 20.61 -6.72 -2.79
N LEU A 38 21.34 -6.56 -3.90
CA LEU A 38 21.48 -7.60 -4.91
C LEU A 38 22.44 -8.73 -4.50
N GLY A 39 22.02 -9.98 -4.72
CA GLY A 39 22.86 -11.17 -4.54
C GLY A 39 22.74 -11.82 -3.16
N PRO A 40 23.32 -13.02 -2.97
CA PRO A 40 23.13 -13.84 -1.76
C PRO A 40 23.76 -13.24 -0.50
N LYS A 41 24.66 -12.26 -0.64
CA LYS A 41 25.24 -11.46 0.44
C LYS A 41 24.75 -10.01 0.41
N GLY A 42 23.57 -9.79 -0.18
CA GLY A 42 22.90 -8.49 -0.16
C GLY A 42 22.57 -8.03 1.25
N MET A 43 22.55 -6.72 1.45
CA MET A 43 22.31 -6.08 2.74
C MET A 43 20.91 -5.47 2.80
N ASP A 44 20.21 -5.68 3.91
CA ASP A 44 18.87 -5.15 4.12
C ASP A 44 18.87 -3.64 4.37
N LYS A 45 17.76 -2.98 4.02
CA LYS A 45 17.53 -1.56 4.30
C LYS A 45 16.49 -1.39 5.40
N ILE A 46 16.78 -0.48 6.33
CA ILE A 46 15.83 -0.03 7.35
C ILE A 46 15.09 1.20 6.82
N LEU A 47 13.78 1.07 6.67
CA LEU A 47 12.88 2.11 6.23
C LEU A 47 12.07 2.58 7.44
N GLN A 48 12.06 3.89 7.68
CA GLN A 48 11.27 4.48 8.75
C GLN A 48 10.29 5.49 8.16
N SER A 49 9.00 5.18 8.28
CA SER A 49 7.97 6.13 7.86
C SER A 49 7.90 7.31 8.82
N THR A 50 7.82 8.52 8.25
CA THR A 50 7.61 9.77 9.01
C THR A 50 6.13 10.01 9.35
N GLY A 51 5.23 9.12 8.90
CA GLY A 51 3.79 9.18 9.18
C GLY A 51 3.42 8.88 10.65
N ARG A 52 2.12 9.02 10.97
CA ARG A 52 1.59 8.63 12.29
C ARG A 52 1.77 7.12 12.46
N GLY A 53 2.64 6.74 13.38
CA GLY A 53 2.95 5.33 13.68
C GLY A 53 4.44 5.02 13.76
N ARG A 54 5.31 5.82 13.10
CA ARG A 54 6.77 5.54 13.02
C ARG A 54 7.07 4.06 12.75
N ASN A 55 6.35 3.45 11.82
CA ASN A 55 6.56 2.06 11.47
C ASN A 55 7.97 1.91 10.87
N ILE A 56 8.73 0.99 11.45
CA ILE A 56 10.05 0.60 10.98
C ILE A 56 9.87 -0.73 10.25
N SER A 57 10.28 -0.77 8.99
CA SER A 57 10.38 -2.00 8.20
C SER A 57 11.84 -2.24 7.84
N VAL A 58 12.26 -3.49 7.94
CA VAL A 58 13.56 -3.96 7.43
C VAL A 58 13.24 -4.82 6.22
N THR A 59 13.88 -4.55 5.09
CA THR A 59 13.55 -5.23 3.83
C THR A 59 14.75 -5.34 2.92
N ASN A 60 14.85 -6.47 2.22
CA ASN A 60 15.80 -6.67 1.14
C ASN A 60 15.20 -6.32 -0.24
N ASP A 61 13.89 -6.52 -0.38
CA ASP A 61 13.19 -6.35 -1.65
C ASP A 61 13.28 -4.91 -2.20
N GLY A 62 13.78 -4.80 -3.43
CA GLY A 62 13.96 -3.54 -4.15
C GLY A 62 12.65 -2.81 -4.40
N ALA A 63 11.57 -3.52 -4.77
CA ALA A 63 10.29 -2.88 -5.06
C ALA A 63 9.70 -2.22 -3.81
N THR A 64 9.76 -2.89 -2.66
CA THR A 64 9.28 -2.37 -1.39
C THR A 64 10.08 -1.16 -0.91
N ILE A 65 11.40 -1.16 -1.10
CA ILE A 65 12.26 -0.01 -0.82
C ILE A 65 11.81 1.19 -1.67
N LEU A 66 11.69 1.00 -2.98
CA LEU A 66 11.35 2.07 -3.92
C LEU A 66 9.92 2.59 -3.77
N LYS A 67 8.96 1.72 -3.43
CA LYS A 67 7.57 2.09 -3.10
C LYS A 67 7.48 3.00 -1.87
N SER A 68 8.41 2.85 -0.92
CA SER A 68 8.39 3.56 0.37
C SER A 68 9.09 4.91 0.33
N LEU A 69 9.90 5.19 -0.69
CA LEU A 69 10.69 6.41 -0.80
C LEU A 69 9.89 7.56 -1.43
N HIS A 70 10.10 8.77 -0.91
CA HIS A 70 9.59 9.98 -1.52
C HIS A 70 10.57 10.47 -2.59
N ILE A 71 10.17 10.39 -3.86
CA ILE A 71 11.01 10.69 -5.02
C ILE A 71 10.36 11.79 -5.84
N ASP A 72 11.08 12.91 -6.00
CA ASP A 72 10.64 14.04 -6.83
C ASP A 72 11.13 13.94 -8.28
N ASN A 73 12.27 13.27 -8.51
CA ASN A 73 12.86 13.17 -9.84
C ASN A 73 12.01 12.26 -10.77
N PRO A 74 11.60 12.72 -11.96
CA PRO A 74 10.73 11.95 -12.84
C PRO A 74 11.39 10.69 -13.41
N ALA A 75 12.69 10.74 -13.73
CA ALA A 75 13.41 9.57 -14.25
C ALA A 75 13.56 8.48 -13.18
N ALA A 76 13.80 8.89 -11.94
CA ALA A 76 13.81 7.98 -10.79
C ALA A 76 12.43 7.31 -10.58
N LYS A 77 11.34 8.07 -10.77
CA LYS A 77 9.97 7.54 -10.68
C LYS A 77 9.68 6.50 -11.76
N VAL A 78 10.19 6.67 -12.98
CA VAL A 78 10.10 5.66 -14.05
C VAL A 78 10.72 4.35 -13.60
N LEU A 79 11.92 4.37 -12.99
CA LEU A 79 12.54 3.15 -12.45
C LEU A 79 11.74 2.52 -11.32
N VAL A 80 11.15 3.33 -10.44
CA VAL A 80 10.27 2.82 -9.37
C VAL A 80 9.06 2.10 -9.95
N ASP A 81 8.40 2.68 -10.96
CA ASP A 81 7.22 2.06 -11.57
C ASP A 81 7.59 0.78 -12.33
N ILE A 82 8.77 0.71 -12.96
CA ILE A 82 9.26 -0.52 -13.59
C ILE A 82 9.59 -1.61 -12.56
N SER A 83 10.14 -1.23 -11.41
CA SER A 83 10.33 -2.17 -10.30
C SER A 83 9.01 -2.74 -9.79
N LYS A 84 7.91 -1.96 -9.81
CA LYS A 84 6.58 -2.45 -9.43
C LYS A 84 6.03 -3.41 -10.48
N VAL A 85 6.19 -3.10 -11.77
CA VAL A 85 5.74 -3.98 -12.85
C VAL A 85 6.45 -5.34 -12.77
N GLN A 86 7.76 -5.34 -12.48
CA GLN A 86 8.53 -6.58 -12.29
C GLN A 86 8.01 -7.42 -11.10
N ASP A 87 7.69 -6.74 -10.00
CA ASP A 87 7.10 -7.34 -8.80
C ASP A 87 5.73 -7.95 -9.10
N ASP A 88 4.87 -7.24 -9.83
CA ASP A 88 3.51 -7.68 -10.17
C ASP A 88 3.51 -8.84 -11.20
N GLU A 89 4.44 -8.85 -12.18
CA GLU A 89 4.47 -9.88 -13.24
C GLU A 89 5.18 -11.18 -12.84
N VAL A 90 6.27 -11.08 -12.07
CA VAL A 90 7.13 -12.23 -11.75
C VAL A 90 7.48 -12.34 -10.27
N GLY A 91 7.43 -11.24 -9.51
CA GLY A 91 7.67 -11.20 -8.06
C GLY A 91 9.13 -11.34 -7.63
N ASP A 92 10.07 -11.46 -8.57
CA ASP A 92 11.51 -11.48 -8.29
C ASP A 92 12.27 -10.73 -9.39
N GLY A 93 13.52 -10.36 -9.10
CA GLY A 93 14.35 -9.55 -9.99
C GLY A 93 14.04 -8.04 -9.90
N THR A 94 13.32 -7.60 -8.86
CA THR A 94 12.97 -6.19 -8.62
C THR A 94 14.21 -5.30 -8.51
N THR A 95 15.24 -5.76 -7.80
CA THR A 95 16.54 -5.05 -7.74
C THR A 95 17.30 -5.17 -9.06
N SER A 96 17.31 -6.35 -9.67
CA SER A 96 18.06 -6.64 -10.91
C SER A 96 17.62 -5.74 -12.06
N VAL A 97 16.32 -5.50 -12.23
CA VAL A 97 15.79 -4.62 -13.30
C VAL A 97 16.23 -3.17 -13.10
N VAL A 98 16.22 -2.68 -11.85
CA VAL A 98 16.60 -1.29 -11.55
C VAL A 98 18.10 -1.09 -11.69
N VAL A 99 18.92 -2.05 -11.23
CA VAL A 99 20.38 -2.00 -11.37
C VAL A 99 20.77 -2.06 -12.85
N LEU A 100 20.21 -2.98 -13.63
CA LEU A 100 20.50 -3.08 -15.06
C LEU A 100 20.10 -1.81 -15.82
N ALA A 101 18.92 -1.25 -15.54
CA ALA A 101 18.47 0.00 -16.14
C ALA A 101 19.40 1.18 -15.78
N GLY A 102 19.82 1.26 -14.52
CA GLY A 102 20.78 2.27 -14.05
C GLY A 102 22.15 2.18 -14.73
N GLU A 103 22.67 0.97 -14.91
CA GLU A 103 23.95 0.73 -15.58
C GLU A 103 23.87 0.98 -17.10
N LEU A 104 22.75 0.64 -17.75
CA LEU A 104 22.49 1.02 -19.14
C LEU A 104 22.51 2.54 -19.34
N LEU A 105 21.95 3.29 -18.39
CA LEU A 105 21.95 4.75 -18.42
C LEU A 105 23.33 5.33 -18.10
N ARG A 106 24.09 4.72 -17.18
CA ARG A 106 25.48 5.09 -16.87
C ARG A 106 26.40 4.94 -18.09
N GLU A 107 26.26 3.85 -18.83
CA GLU A 107 27.01 3.67 -20.08
C GLU A 107 26.51 4.61 -21.19
N ALA A 108 25.21 4.90 -21.23
CA ALA A 108 24.66 5.85 -22.20
C ALA A 108 25.15 7.29 -21.96
N GLU A 109 25.30 7.72 -20.70
CA GLU A 109 25.86 9.03 -20.35
C GLU A 109 27.26 9.22 -20.97
N LYS A 110 28.12 8.19 -20.88
CA LYS A 110 29.47 8.20 -21.49
C LYS A 110 29.39 8.39 -23.01
N LEU A 111 28.46 7.71 -23.68
CA LEU A 111 28.27 7.84 -25.13
C LEU A 111 27.72 9.20 -25.55
N VAL A 112 26.82 9.77 -24.74
CA VAL A 112 26.29 11.14 -24.96
C VAL A 112 27.41 12.17 -24.78
N ALA A 113 28.30 11.99 -23.80
CA ALA A 113 29.47 12.85 -23.61
C ALA A 113 30.43 12.83 -24.82
N VAL A 114 30.53 11.69 -25.51
CA VAL A 114 31.28 11.54 -26.79
C VAL A 114 30.49 12.09 -28.00
N LYS A 115 29.37 12.79 -27.77
CA LYS A 115 28.50 13.41 -28.79
C LYS A 115 27.82 12.40 -29.73
N ILE A 116 27.48 11.22 -29.23
CA ILE A 116 26.58 10.29 -29.93
C ILE A 116 25.14 10.70 -29.63
N HIS A 117 24.32 10.83 -30.67
CA HIS A 117 22.92 11.24 -30.53
C HIS A 117 22.12 10.15 -29.78
N PRO A 118 21.27 10.50 -28.79
CA PRO A 118 20.50 9.52 -27.99
C PRO A 118 19.70 8.51 -28.82
N MET A 119 19.03 8.96 -29.90
CA MET A 119 18.32 8.05 -30.82
C MET A 119 19.23 6.99 -31.49
N THR A 120 20.51 7.29 -31.70
CA THR A 120 21.46 6.28 -32.22
C THR A 120 21.84 5.26 -31.14
N ILE A 121 21.94 5.69 -29.89
CA ILE A 121 22.17 4.81 -28.73
C ILE A 121 20.98 3.87 -28.56
N ILE A 122 19.75 4.40 -28.57
CA ILE A 122 18.50 3.63 -28.50
C ILE A 122 18.44 2.59 -29.62
N ALA A 123 18.78 2.97 -30.85
CA ALA A 123 18.80 2.03 -31.98
C ALA A 123 19.82 0.89 -31.76
N GLY A 124 20.97 1.16 -31.14
CA GLY A 124 21.94 0.14 -30.77
C GLY A 124 21.45 -0.76 -29.62
N TYR A 125 20.86 -0.17 -28.58
CA TYR A 125 20.31 -0.92 -27.43
C TYR A 125 19.18 -1.86 -27.84
N ARG A 126 18.29 -1.45 -28.75
CA ARG A 126 17.25 -2.33 -29.31
C ARG A 126 17.85 -3.55 -30.02
N MET A 127 18.87 -3.34 -30.87
CA MET A 127 19.57 -4.43 -31.54
C MET A 127 20.26 -5.37 -30.55
N ALA A 128 20.86 -4.81 -29.49
CA ALA A 128 21.51 -5.58 -28.44
C ALA A 128 20.50 -6.41 -27.63
N ALA A 129 19.38 -5.81 -27.22
CA ALA A 129 18.33 -6.49 -26.45
C ALA A 129 17.69 -7.64 -27.23
N GLU A 130 17.39 -7.46 -28.52
CA GLU A 130 16.89 -8.55 -29.37
C GLU A 130 17.91 -9.70 -29.49
N CYS A 131 19.20 -9.38 -29.57
CA CYS A 131 20.25 -10.39 -29.64
C CYS A 131 20.42 -11.13 -28.32
N ALA A 132 20.42 -10.41 -27.21
CA ALA A 132 20.49 -10.95 -25.85
C ALA A 132 19.30 -11.87 -25.56
N GLN A 133 18.09 -11.46 -25.93
CA GLN A 133 16.88 -12.28 -25.77
C GLN A 133 16.98 -13.59 -26.57
N LYS A 134 17.45 -13.52 -27.83
CA LYS A 134 17.68 -14.71 -28.66
C LYS A 134 18.76 -15.62 -28.08
N ALA A 135 19.80 -15.06 -27.47
CA ALA A 135 20.85 -15.83 -26.80
C ALA A 135 20.30 -16.61 -25.61
N LEU A 136 19.49 -15.97 -24.76
CA LEU A 136 18.83 -16.64 -23.63
C LEU A 136 17.95 -17.78 -24.11
N LEU A 137 17.07 -17.54 -25.08
CA LEU A 137 16.14 -18.55 -25.62
C LEU A 137 16.84 -19.82 -26.12
N LYS A 138 18.04 -19.70 -26.70
CA LYS A 138 18.84 -20.85 -27.18
C LYS A 138 19.45 -21.70 -26.06
N LYS A 139 19.55 -21.15 -24.85
CA LYS A 139 20.30 -21.72 -23.72
C LYS A 139 19.41 -22.19 -22.57
N VAL A 140 18.10 -22.10 -22.76
CA VAL A 140 17.07 -22.59 -21.82
C VAL A 140 17.10 -24.12 -21.73
N MET A 141 16.87 -24.62 -20.52
CA MET A 141 16.52 -26.01 -20.25
C MET A 141 15.03 -26.09 -19.92
N ASP A 142 14.32 -27.07 -20.46
CA ASP A 142 12.89 -27.30 -20.17
C ASP A 142 12.69 -28.76 -19.79
N ASN A 143 12.26 -28.99 -18.56
CA ASN A 143 12.07 -30.33 -17.98
C ASN A 143 10.59 -30.64 -17.68
N LYS A 144 9.66 -29.98 -18.38
CA LYS A 144 8.21 -30.13 -18.16
C LYS A 144 7.69 -31.57 -18.16
N ASP A 145 8.25 -32.40 -19.02
CA ASP A 145 7.76 -33.77 -19.24
C ASP A 145 8.10 -34.73 -18.09
N ASP A 146 9.08 -34.38 -17.25
CA ASP A 146 9.56 -35.21 -16.14
C ASP A 146 9.22 -34.54 -14.81
N ALA A 147 8.16 -35.02 -14.16
CA ALA A 147 7.64 -34.44 -12.92
C ALA A 147 8.65 -34.43 -11.77
N GLU A 148 9.53 -35.44 -11.68
CA GLU A 148 10.53 -35.51 -10.62
C GLU A 148 11.65 -34.50 -10.85
N LYS A 149 12.14 -34.40 -12.09
CA LYS A 149 13.14 -33.38 -12.45
C LYS A 149 12.57 -31.97 -12.34
N PHE A 150 11.33 -31.78 -12.77
CA PHE A 150 10.65 -30.49 -12.66
C PHE A 150 10.50 -30.05 -11.20
N LYS A 151 10.12 -30.96 -10.29
CA LYS A 151 10.09 -30.66 -8.85
C LYS A 151 11.49 -30.32 -8.32
N ALA A 152 12.53 -31.03 -8.75
CA ALA A 152 13.90 -30.73 -8.37
C ALA A 152 14.37 -29.36 -8.89
N ASP A 153 13.94 -28.95 -10.08
CA ASP A 153 14.27 -27.63 -10.63
C ASP A 153 13.52 -26.50 -9.91
N LEU A 154 12.24 -26.69 -9.58
CA LEU A 154 11.48 -25.76 -8.72
C LEU A 154 12.19 -25.59 -7.37
N MET A 155 12.70 -26.68 -6.80
CA MET A 155 13.46 -26.63 -5.55
C MET A 155 14.72 -25.78 -5.66
N LYS A 156 15.50 -25.94 -6.74
CA LYS A 156 16.71 -25.13 -6.99
C LYS A 156 16.39 -23.65 -7.18
N ILE A 157 15.30 -23.34 -7.90
CA ILE A 157 14.84 -21.97 -8.10
C ILE A 157 14.46 -21.33 -6.77
N ALA A 158 13.65 -22.01 -5.96
CA ALA A 158 13.26 -21.54 -4.63
C ALA A 158 14.47 -21.29 -3.73
N MET A 159 15.42 -22.23 -3.69
CA MET A 159 16.66 -22.08 -2.92
C MET A 159 17.50 -20.87 -3.37
N THR A 160 17.48 -20.55 -4.67
CA THR A 160 18.23 -19.44 -5.25
C THR A 160 17.56 -18.11 -4.90
N THR A 161 16.25 -17.97 -5.09
CA THR A 161 15.48 -16.75 -4.74
C THR A 161 15.50 -16.43 -3.24
N LEU A 162 15.53 -17.45 -2.37
CA LEU A 162 15.58 -17.26 -0.91
C LEU A 162 17.00 -16.94 -0.37
N SER A 163 18.04 -17.13 -1.18
CA SER A 163 19.43 -17.06 -0.72
C SER A 163 19.91 -15.66 -0.32
N SER A 164 19.28 -14.60 -0.83
CA SER A 164 19.62 -13.20 -0.53
C SER A 164 18.87 -12.60 0.66
N LYS A 165 18.00 -13.40 1.31
CA LYS A 165 17.01 -12.90 2.29
C LYS A 165 17.25 -13.48 3.68
N ILE A 166 16.44 -13.06 4.65
CA ILE A 166 16.52 -13.55 6.03
C ILE A 166 16.31 -15.08 6.14
N LEU A 167 15.58 -15.66 5.18
CA LEU A 167 15.32 -17.10 5.09
C LEU A 167 16.51 -17.91 4.55
N SER A 168 17.65 -17.27 4.26
CA SER A 168 18.85 -17.93 3.73
C SER A 168 19.44 -19.01 4.65
N GLN A 169 19.27 -18.86 5.97
CA GLN A 169 19.76 -19.84 6.96
C GLN A 169 19.04 -21.19 6.84
N ASP A 170 17.71 -21.15 6.71
CA ASP A 170 16.83 -22.32 6.65
C ASP A 170 16.21 -22.49 5.25
N LYS A 171 16.95 -22.11 4.19
CA LYS A 171 16.42 -22.02 2.82
C LYS A 171 15.88 -23.34 2.29
N GLU A 172 16.44 -24.48 2.69
CA GLU A 172 15.98 -25.80 2.25
C GLU A 172 14.59 -26.12 2.80
N HIS A 173 14.32 -25.74 4.05
CA HIS A 173 13.01 -25.92 4.67
C HIS A 173 11.95 -25.07 3.96
N PHE A 174 12.21 -23.76 3.83
CA PHE A 174 11.28 -22.83 3.18
C PHE A 174 11.10 -23.09 1.69
N ALA A 175 12.13 -23.55 0.99
CA ALA A 175 12.00 -23.97 -0.40
C ALA A 175 11.08 -25.19 -0.54
N THR A 176 11.17 -26.17 0.39
CA THR A 176 10.27 -27.33 0.39
C THR A 176 8.82 -26.89 0.62
N LEU A 177 8.60 -26.01 1.61
CA LEU A 177 7.28 -25.45 1.90
C LEU A 177 6.69 -24.71 0.69
N ALA A 178 7.48 -23.88 0.02
CA ALA A 178 7.03 -23.11 -1.14
C ALA A 178 6.70 -24.00 -2.34
N VAL A 179 7.54 -25.00 -2.63
CA VAL A 179 7.30 -25.95 -3.72
C VAL A 179 6.06 -26.79 -3.44
N ASP A 180 5.93 -27.34 -2.24
CA ASP A 180 4.76 -28.16 -1.89
C ASP A 180 3.46 -27.33 -1.90
N ALA A 181 3.50 -26.07 -1.48
CA ALA A 181 2.36 -25.16 -1.56
C ALA A 181 1.95 -24.87 -3.01
N VAL A 182 2.90 -24.58 -3.90
CA VAL A 182 2.62 -24.30 -5.32
C VAL A 182 2.14 -25.55 -6.07
N MET A 183 2.71 -26.71 -5.77
CA MET A 183 2.27 -27.98 -6.37
C MET A 183 0.82 -28.34 -5.99
N ARG A 184 0.34 -27.90 -4.82
CA ARG A 184 -1.07 -28.09 -4.41
C ARG A 184 -2.06 -27.25 -5.21
N LEU A 185 -1.63 -26.11 -5.75
CA LEU A 185 -2.48 -25.23 -6.58
C LEU A 185 -2.87 -25.86 -7.93
N LYS A 186 -2.28 -26.99 -8.32
CA LYS A 186 -2.60 -27.76 -9.56
C LYS A 186 -2.68 -26.88 -10.82
N GLY A 187 -1.77 -25.91 -10.95
CA GLY A 187 -1.66 -25.03 -12.12
C GLY A 187 -2.45 -23.72 -12.04
N SER A 188 -3.14 -23.44 -10.94
CA SER A 188 -3.63 -22.09 -10.66
C SER A 188 -2.45 -21.16 -10.33
N THR A 189 -2.40 -19.99 -10.97
CA THR A 189 -1.42 -18.94 -10.66
C THR A 189 -1.89 -17.99 -9.58
N ASN A 190 -3.10 -18.19 -9.01
CA ASN A 190 -3.61 -17.27 -8.01
C ASN A 190 -2.97 -17.55 -6.63
N LEU A 191 -2.00 -16.70 -6.27
CA LEU A 191 -1.32 -16.73 -4.98
C LEU A 191 -2.25 -16.39 -3.80
N GLU A 192 -3.38 -15.72 -4.05
CA GLU A 192 -4.39 -15.46 -3.02
C GLU A 192 -4.96 -16.76 -2.44
N SER A 193 -4.84 -17.89 -3.15
CA SER A 193 -5.25 -19.21 -2.64
C SER A 193 -4.31 -19.73 -1.53
N ILE A 194 -3.10 -19.18 -1.41
CA ILE A 194 -2.16 -19.50 -0.33
C ILE A 194 -2.31 -18.44 0.76
N GLN A 195 -2.74 -18.86 1.94
CA GLN A 195 -2.82 -17.98 3.10
C GLN A 195 -1.52 -18.06 3.90
N ILE A 196 -0.92 -16.91 4.21
CA ILE A 196 0.21 -16.83 5.12
C ILE A 196 -0.28 -16.26 6.46
N ILE A 197 -0.11 -17.03 7.55
CA ILE A 197 -0.45 -16.60 8.91
C ILE A 197 0.84 -16.39 9.68
N LYS A 198 1.08 -15.17 10.15
CA LYS A 198 2.23 -14.82 11.00
C LYS A 198 1.83 -14.94 12.47
N LYS A 199 2.49 -15.81 13.23
CA LYS A 199 2.33 -15.88 14.69
C LYS A 199 3.68 -15.69 15.39
N PRO A 200 3.82 -14.67 16.25
CA PRO A 200 5.06 -14.43 16.98
C PRO A 200 5.37 -15.55 17.97
N GLY A 201 6.66 -15.78 18.21
CA GLY A 201 7.19 -16.78 19.12
C GLY A 201 7.70 -18.04 18.42
N GLY A 202 8.74 -18.65 18.98
CA GLY A 202 9.47 -19.76 18.36
C GLY A 202 10.56 -19.30 17.39
N SER A 203 11.14 -20.25 16.67
CA SER A 203 12.14 -20.02 15.61
C SER A 203 11.49 -20.07 14.22
N LEU A 204 12.19 -19.56 13.21
CA LEU A 204 11.73 -19.62 11.81
C LEU A 204 11.54 -21.06 11.32
N ILE A 205 12.39 -21.99 11.75
CA ILE A 205 12.30 -23.41 11.41
C ILE A 205 11.01 -24.09 11.89
N ASP A 206 10.34 -23.53 12.90
CA ASP A 206 9.05 -24.04 13.41
C ASP A 206 7.88 -23.68 12.48
N SER A 207 8.14 -22.95 11.39
CA SER A 207 7.15 -22.64 10.36
C SER A 207 6.80 -23.88 9.56
N PHE A 208 5.54 -24.05 9.18
CA PHE A 208 5.09 -25.23 8.44
C PHE A 208 3.94 -24.92 7.48
N LEU A 209 3.79 -25.79 6.49
CA LEU A 209 2.66 -25.84 5.56
C LEU A 209 1.65 -26.83 6.12
N ASP A 210 0.47 -26.35 6.46
CA ASP A 210 -0.59 -27.22 6.96
C ASP A 210 -1.13 -28.11 5.84
N GLU A 211 -1.41 -29.40 6.11
CA GLU A 211 -1.95 -30.33 5.10
C GLU A 211 -3.40 -30.01 4.71
N GLY A 212 -4.12 -29.28 5.55
CA GLY A 212 -5.45 -28.79 5.25
C GLY A 212 -5.47 -27.27 5.16
N PHE A 213 -6.27 -26.65 6.02
CA PHE A 213 -6.45 -25.21 6.04
C PHE A 213 -6.62 -24.72 7.48
N ILE A 214 -5.98 -23.60 7.79
CA ILE A 214 -6.09 -22.95 9.10
C ILE A 214 -6.73 -21.58 8.92
N LEU A 215 -7.75 -21.30 9.72
CA LEU A 215 -8.47 -20.03 9.76
C LEU A 215 -8.19 -19.31 11.08
N ASP A 216 -7.79 -18.04 11.00
CA ASP A 216 -7.53 -17.17 12.17
C ASP A 216 -8.83 -16.64 12.78
N LYS A 217 -9.61 -17.57 13.33
CA LYS A 217 -10.88 -17.32 14.01
C LYS A 217 -11.02 -18.21 15.24
N LYS A 218 -11.94 -17.81 16.11
CA LYS A 218 -12.30 -18.53 17.33
C LYS A 218 -13.71 -19.08 17.19
N ILE A 219 -13.95 -20.22 17.82
CA ILE A 219 -15.27 -20.85 17.85
C ILE A 219 -16.15 -20.12 18.88
N GLY A 220 -17.44 -19.96 18.55
CA GLY A 220 -18.45 -19.36 19.40
C GLY A 220 -18.68 -20.12 20.72
N ILE A 221 -19.34 -19.49 21.68
CA ILE A 221 -19.58 -20.07 23.00
C ILE A 221 -20.71 -21.12 22.89
N GLY A 222 -20.52 -22.30 23.49
CA GLY A 222 -21.54 -23.37 23.51
C GLY A 222 -21.55 -24.25 22.25
N GLN A 223 -20.68 -23.99 21.27
CA GLN A 223 -20.55 -24.77 20.05
C GLN A 223 -19.52 -25.91 20.21
N PRO A 224 -19.63 -26.99 19.41
CA PRO A 224 -18.68 -28.09 19.45
C PRO A 224 -17.28 -27.62 18.98
N LYS A 225 -16.27 -27.82 19.82
CA LYS A 225 -14.88 -27.46 19.51
C LYS A 225 -14.18 -28.40 18.53
N ARG A 226 -14.77 -29.57 18.31
CA ARG A 226 -14.28 -30.61 17.42
C ARG A 226 -15.46 -31.27 16.71
N ILE A 227 -15.41 -31.33 15.39
CA ILE A 227 -16.39 -31.98 14.52
C ILE A 227 -15.68 -33.00 13.64
N GLU A 228 -16.19 -34.22 13.62
CA GLU A 228 -15.76 -35.29 12.71
C GLU A 228 -16.74 -35.40 11.54
N ASN A 229 -16.22 -35.65 10.33
CA ASN A 229 -16.96 -35.69 9.07
C ASN A 229 -17.85 -34.45 8.87
N ALA A 230 -17.21 -33.29 8.73
CA ALA A 230 -17.86 -32.02 8.55
C ALA A 230 -18.54 -31.89 7.18
N ASN A 231 -19.84 -31.56 7.19
CA ASN A 231 -20.63 -31.06 6.08
C ASN A 231 -20.79 -29.55 6.25
N ILE A 232 -20.07 -28.81 5.42
CA ILE A 232 -19.83 -27.39 5.56
C ILE A 232 -20.68 -26.64 4.55
N LEU A 233 -21.46 -25.67 5.01
CA LEU A 233 -22.12 -24.69 4.15
C LEU A 233 -21.35 -23.37 4.21
N VAL A 234 -20.83 -22.95 3.07
CA VAL A 234 -20.16 -21.66 2.91
C VAL A 234 -21.17 -20.66 2.36
N ALA A 235 -21.35 -19.55 3.07
CA ALA A 235 -22.43 -18.60 2.81
C ALA A 235 -21.96 -17.15 2.77
N ASN A 236 -22.68 -16.35 1.96
CA ASN A 236 -22.59 -14.89 1.97
C ASN A 236 -23.98 -14.29 2.19
N THR A 237 -24.44 -14.29 3.44
CA THR A 237 -25.75 -13.76 3.80
C THR A 237 -25.71 -12.90 5.05
N ALA A 238 -26.62 -11.94 5.16
CA ALA A 238 -26.73 -11.11 6.36
C ALA A 238 -27.41 -11.88 7.50
N MET A 239 -26.75 -11.95 8.65
CA MET A 239 -27.23 -12.63 9.87
C MET A 239 -27.32 -11.67 11.08
N ASP A 240 -27.38 -10.36 10.80
CA ASP A 240 -27.55 -9.30 11.81
C ASP A 240 -29.01 -8.83 11.87
N THR A 241 -29.46 -8.15 10.82
CA THR A 241 -30.87 -7.73 10.69
C THR A 241 -31.38 -8.05 9.30
N ASP A 242 -32.45 -8.83 9.21
CA ASP A 242 -33.12 -9.10 7.92
C ASP A 242 -34.13 -7.98 7.62
N LYS A 243 -33.60 -6.75 7.53
CA LYS A 243 -34.39 -5.58 7.13
C LYS A 243 -34.88 -5.80 5.71
N VAL A 244 -36.18 -5.59 5.50
CA VAL A 244 -36.74 -5.54 4.16
C VAL A 244 -35.98 -4.47 3.37
N LYS A 245 -35.32 -4.85 2.26
CA LYS A 245 -34.48 -3.98 1.42
C LYS A 245 -35.29 -2.93 0.62
N ILE A 246 -36.31 -2.34 1.22
CA ILE A 246 -37.01 -1.19 0.68
C ILE A 246 -36.32 0.05 1.24
N TYR A 247 -35.49 0.69 0.41
CA TYR A 247 -34.84 1.95 0.76
C TYR A 247 -35.88 2.97 1.25
N GLY A 248 -35.67 3.49 2.46
CA GLY A 248 -36.56 4.51 3.06
C GLY A 248 -37.82 3.97 3.74
N ALA A 249 -37.98 2.65 3.90
CA ALA A 249 -39.06 2.09 4.70
C ALA A 249 -38.93 2.51 6.18
N ARG A 250 -39.69 3.53 6.58
CA ARG A 250 -39.89 3.89 7.98
C ARG A 250 -41.21 3.29 8.44
N VAL A 251 -41.15 2.34 9.35
CA VAL A 251 -42.37 1.78 9.95
C VAL A 251 -42.91 2.81 10.94
N ARG A 252 -44.02 3.47 10.60
CA ARG A 252 -44.77 4.31 11.53
C ARG A 252 -45.74 3.43 12.29
N VAL A 253 -45.73 3.51 13.61
CA VAL A 253 -46.53 2.65 14.47
C VAL A 253 -47.37 3.50 15.42
N ASP A 254 -48.65 3.16 15.52
CA ASP A 254 -49.65 3.92 16.28
C ASP A 254 -49.63 3.61 17.79
N SER A 255 -48.93 2.54 18.20
CA SER A 255 -48.82 2.15 19.62
C SER A 255 -47.56 1.33 19.90
N MET A 256 -47.11 1.32 21.16
CA MET A 256 -45.95 0.54 21.62
C MET A 256 -46.16 -0.97 21.46
N ALA A 257 -47.42 -1.45 21.57
CA ALA A 257 -47.74 -2.86 21.35
C ALA A 257 -47.43 -3.32 19.91
N ARG A 258 -47.61 -2.45 18.92
CA ARG A 258 -47.25 -2.75 17.53
C ARG A 258 -45.73 -2.79 17.32
N VAL A 259 -44.96 -1.98 18.05
CA VAL A 259 -43.49 -2.04 18.03
C VAL A 259 -43.01 -3.41 18.51
N ALA A 260 -43.56 -3.91 19.62
CA ALA A 260 -43.22 -5.24 20.15
C ALA A 260 -43.60 -6.38 19.18
N GLN A 261 -44.72 -6.24 18.46
CA GLN A 261 -45.11 -7.20 17.41
C GLN A 261 -44.13 -7.20 16.24
N ILE A 262 -43.64 -6.04 15.81
CA ILE A 262 -42.64 -5.94 14.73
C ILE A 262 -41.32 -6.57 15.17
N GLU A 263 -40.88 -6.29 16.40
CA GLU A 263 -39.66 -6.92 16.95
C GLU A 263 -39.81 -8.45 17.01
N GLY A 264 -40.98 -8.95 17.42
CA GLY A 264 -41.30 -10.38 17.39
C GLY A 264 -41.23 -10.97 15.99
N ALA A 265 -41.82 -10.30 15.00
CA ALA A 265 -41.80 -10.74 13.60
C ALA A 265 -40.39 -10.75 13.00
N GLU A 266 -39.53 -9.78 13.36
CA GLU A 266 -38.12 -9.76 12.92
C GLU A 266 -37.34 -10.96 13.50
N LYS A 267 -37.56 -11.29 14.78
CA LYS A 267 -36.96 -12.48 15.42
C LYS A 267 -37.46 -13.78 14.79
N GLU A 268 -38.76 -13.88 14.52
CA GLU A 268 -39.37 -15.05 13.89
C GLU A 268 -38.82 -15.26 12.47
N LYS A 269 -38.71 -14.20 11.66
CA LYS A 269 -38.10 -14.25 10.33
C LYS A 269 -36.64 -14.72 10.39
N MET A 270 -35.86 -14.26 11.37
CA MET A 270 -34.48 -14.73 11.55
C MET A 270 -34.45 -16.21 11.93
N LYS A 271 -35.36 -16.65 12.81
CA LYS A 271 -35.50 -18.05 13.20
C LYS A 271 -35.87 -18.94 12.02
N GLU A 272 -36.82 -18.53 11.18
CA GLU A 272 -37.18 -19.23 9.94
C GLU A 272 -35.97 -19.36 9.00
N LYS A 273 -35.19 -18.29 8.84
CA LYS A 273 -33.98 -18.31 8.02
C LYS A 273 -32.93 -19.29 8.54
N VAL A 274 -32.69 -19.32 9.85
CA VAL A 274 -31.78 -20.29 10.48
C VAL A 274 -32.32 -21.71 10.31
N GLN A 275 -33.63 -21.94 10.47
CA GLN A 275 -34.25 -23.24 10.24
C GLN A 275 -34.10 -23.72 8.80
N LYS A 276 -34.21 -22.83 7.82
CA LYS A 276 -33.90 -23.16 6.42
C LYS A 276 -32.47 -23.65 6.28
N ILE A 277 -31.49 -22.98 6.90
CA ILE A 277 -30.08 -23.39 6.89
C ILE A 277 -29.89 -24.76 7.56
N ILE A 278 -30.51 -24.99 8.71
CA ILE A 278 -30.46 -26.28 9.43
C ILE A 278 -31.04 -27.42 8.57
N SER A 279 -32.08 -27.15 7.77
CA SER A 279 -32.72 -28.16 6.92
C SER A 279 -31.81 -28.77 5.85
N HIS A 280 -30.68 -28.12 5.54
CA HIS A 280 -29.65 -28.66 4.64
C HIS A 280 -28.85 -29.81 5.25
N GLY A 281 -29.02 -30.13 6.54
CA GLY A 281 -28.32 -31.25 7.18
C GLY A 281 -26.83 -31.01 7.39
N ILE A 282 -26.46 -29.77 7.69
CA ILE A 282 -25.07 -29.31 7.87
C ILE A 282 -24.64 -29.44 9.33
N ASN A 283 -23.34 -29.56 9.57
CA ASN A 283 -22.77 -29.52 10.92
C ASN A 283 -21.83 -28.31 11.14
N CYS A 284 -21.41 -27.65 10.06
CA CYS A 284 -20.66 -26.41 10.11
C CYS A 284 -21.24 -25.38 9.13
N PHE A 285 -21.50 -24.19 9.63
CA PHE A 285 -21.97 -23.04 8.88
C PHE A 285 -20.89 -21.95 8.90
N ILE A 286 -20.41 -21.56 7.73
CA ILE A 286 -19.39 -20.51 7.59
C ILE A 286 -20.03 -19.34 6.85
N ASN A 287 -20.02 -18.16 7.46
CA ASN A 287 -20.60 -16.97 6.86
C ASN A 287 -19.57 -15.85 6.68
N ARG A 288 -19.69 -15.14 5.56
CA ARG A 288 -18.85 -13.96 5.27
C ARG A 288 -19.15 -12.83 6.23
N GLN A 289 -20.43 -12.65 6.51
CA GLN A 289 -20.90 -11.57 7.34
C GLN A 289 -20.90 -12.02 8.81
N LEU A 290 -21.00 -11.04 9.69
CA LEU A 290 -21.17 -11.27 11.13
C LEU A 290 -22.47 -12.07 11.38
N ILE A 291 -22.44 -12.91 12.40
CA ILE A 291 -23.59 -13.65 12.91
C ILE A 291 -23.90 -13.06 14.29
N TYR A 292 -25.07 -12.45 14.43
CA TYR A 292 -25.43 -11.85 15.70
C TYR A 292 -25.80 -12.90 16.75
N ASN A 293 -25.76 -12.52 18.03
CA ASN A 293 -25.90 -13.46 19.15
C ASN A 293 -27.16 -14.34 19.07
N PHE A 294 -28.29 -13.81 18.58
CA PHE A 294 -29.54 -14.57 18.49
C PHE A 294 -29.48 -15.73 17.48
N PRO A 295 -29.11 -15.52 16.19
CA PRO A 295 -28.86 -16.64 15.29
C PRO A 295 -27.69 -17.54 15.73
N GLU A 296 -26.65 -17.01 16.38
CA GLU A 296 -25.54 -17.82 16.92
C GLU A 296 -26.04 -18.82 17.98
N GLU A 297 -26.90 -18.38 18.90
CA GLU A 297 -27.56 -19.23 19.91
C GLU A 297 -28.39 -20.34 19.26
N LEU A 298 -29.15 -20.02 18.20
CA LEU A 298 -29.94 -21.02 17.48
C LEU A 298 -29.09 -22.09 16.78
N PHE A 299 -27.91 -21.73 16.29
CA PHE A 299 -26.96 -22.71 15.74
C PHE A 299 -26.34 -23.57 16.83
N ALA A 300 -26.00 -22.98 17.98
CA ALA A 300 -25.47 -23.72 19.13
C ALA A 300 -26.49 -24.73 19.68
N ASP A 301 -27.77 -24.35 19.81
CA ASP A 301 -28.87 -25.24 20.23
C ASP A 301 -29.07 -26.41 19.26
N ALA A 302 -28.85 -26.18 17.96
CA ALA A 302 -28.90 -27.21 16.92
C ALA A 302 -27.63 -28.08 16.87
N GLY A 303 -26.59 -27.74 17.65
CA GLY A 303 -25.30 -28.43 17.63
C GLY A 303 -24.45 -28.15 16.38
N ILE A 304 -24.71 -27.05 15.67
CA ILE A 304 -23.99 -26.64 14.45
C ILE A 304 -22.90 -25.64 14.84
N LEU A 305 -21.69 -25.86 14.33
CA LEU A 305 -20.59 -24.90 14.47
C LEU A 305 -20.82 -23.71 13.53
N ALA A 306 -20.93 -22.51 14.07
CA ALA A 306 -21.08 -21.29 13.27
C ALA A 306 -19.78 -20.47 13.30
N ILE A 307 -19.18 -20.28 12.13
CA ILE A 307 -17.99 -19.44 11.95
C ILE A 307 -18.43 -18.16 11.25
N GLU A 308 -18.27 -17.04 11.94
CA GLU A 308 -18.65 -15.73 11.43
C GLU A 308 -17.46 -14.93 10.90
N HIS A 309 -17.79 -13.93 10.07
CA HIS A 309 -16.84 -12.92 9.61
C HIS A 309 -15.56 -13.51 9.01
N ALA A 310 -15.70 -14.58 8.23
CA ALA A 310 -14.63 -15.01 7.35
C ALA A 310 -14.51 -13.97 6.22
N ASP A 311 -13.33 -13.39 6.05
CA ASP A 311 -13.08 -12.40 5.01
C ASP A 311 -13.37 -13.00 3.62
N PHE A 312 -13.50 -12.14 2.62
CA PHE A 312 -13.83 -12.56 1.24
C PHE A 312 -12.87 -13.65 0.75
N ASP A 313 -11.57 -13.38 0.87
CA ASP A 313 -10.49 -14.31 0.51
C ASP A 313 -10.55 -15.60 1.35
N GLY A 314 -10.90 -15.48 2.64
CA GLY A 314 -11.04 -16.63 3.54
C GLY A 314 -12.13 -17.60 3.09
N ILE A 315 -13.25 -17.07 2.60
CA ILE A 315 -14.37 -17.87 2.09
C ILE A 315 -14.07 -18.50 0.74
N GLU A 316 -13.42 -17.78 -0.16
CA GLU A 316 -13.00 -18.36 -1.44
C GLU A 316 -12.00 -19.49 -1.22
N ARG A 317 -11.02 -19.32 -0.32
CA ARG A 317 -10.10 -20.38 0.08
C ARG A 317 -10.84 -21.58 0.67
N LEU A 318 -11.78 -21.36 1.59
CA LEU A 318 -12.56 -22.44 2.19
C LEU A 318 -13.41 -23.19 1.15
N ALA A 319 -13.98 -22.49 0.18
CA ALA A 319 -14.68 -23.11 -0.94
C ALA A 319 -13.73 -23.99 -1.78
N LEU A 320 -12.52 -23.51 -2.08
CA LEU A 320 -11.50 -24.27 -2.83
C LEU A 320 -10.94 -25.47 -2.05
N VAL A 321 -10.83 -25.36 -0.73
CA VAL A 321 -10.35 -26.42 0.16
C VAL A 321 -11.40 -27.52 0.32
N THR A 322 -12.61 -27.12 0.72
CA THR A 322 -13.72 -28.03 1.10
C THR A 322 -14.51 -28.51 -0.11
N GLY A 323 -14.38 -27.83 -1.25
CA GLY A 323 -15.09 -28.13 -2.50
C GLY A 323 -16.54 -27.65 -2.57
N GLY A 324 -16.99 -26.89 -1.56
CA GLY A 324 -18.33 -26.30 -1.49
C GLY A 324 -18.47 -25.02 -2.33
N GLU A 325 -19.71 -24.65 -2.64
CA GLU A 325 -20.05 -23.41 -3.35
C GLU A 325 -20.49 -22.31 -2.37
N ILE A 326 -20.19 -21.05 -2.69
CA ILE A 326 -20.59 -19.91 -1.87
C ILE A 326 -22.07 -19.61 -2.10
N ALA A 327 -22.93 -20.02 -1.17
CA ALA A 327 -24.36 -19.82 -1.27
C ALA A 327 -24.81 -18.46 -0.72
N SER A 328 -25.72 -17.79 -1.42
CA SER A 328 -26.41 -16.58 -0.91
C SER A 328 -27.88 -16.83 -0.58
N THR A 329 -28.48 -17.87 -1.18
CA THR A 329 -29.88 -18.24 -1.08
C THR A 329 -29.99 -19.66 -0.55
N PHE A 330 -30.96 -19.92 0.33
CA PHE A 330 -31.08 -21.19 1.07
C PHE A 330 -32.42 -21.89 0.89
N ASP A 331 -33.24 -21.45 -0.07
CA ASP A 331 -34.61 -21.94 -0.22
C ASP A 331 -34.68 -23.39 -0.74
N ASN A 332 -33.71 -23.80 -1.56
CA ASN A 332 -33.66 -25.16 -2.14
C ASN A 332 -32.37 -25.89 -1.70
N PRO A 333 -32.48 -27.02 -0.98
CA PRO A 333 -31.32 -27.82 -0.57
C PRO A 333 -30.52 -28.44 -1.72
N GLU A 334 -31.19 -28.87 -2.78
CA GLU A 334 -30.52 -29.56 -3.89
C GLU A 334 -29.67 -28.64 -4.77
N SER A 335 -29.89 -27.31 -4.71
CA SER A 335 -29.14 -26.36 -5.54
C SER A 335 -27.79 -25.94 -4.96
N VAL A 336 -27.48 -26.30 -3.72
CA VAL A 336 -26.27 -25.85 -3.03
C VAL A 336 -25.30 -27.00 -2.86
N LYS A 337 -24.11 -26.86 -3.45
CA LYS A 337 -23.02 -27.81 -3.24
C LYS A 337 -22.39 -27.59 -1.87
N LEU A 338 -22.58 -28.54 -0.95
CA LEU A 338 -21.92 -28.52 0.36
C LEU A 338 -20.45 -28.89 0.23
N GLY A 339 -19.62 -28.32 1.11
CA GLY A 339 -18.22 -28.69 1.26
C GLY A 339 -18.05 -29.84 2.27
N HIS A 340 -16.99 -30.62 2.11
CA HIS A 340 -16.71 -31.76 2.99
C HIS A 340 -15.29 -31.67 3.58
N CYS A 341 -15.15 -32.04 4.85
CA CYS A 341 -13.87 -32.09 5.56
C CYS A 341 -13.90 -33.22 6.61
N LYS A 342 -12.78 -33.93 6.83
CA LYS A 342 -12.75 -35.04 7.80
C LYS A 342 -12.81 -34.59 9.25
N LEU A 343 -12.09 -33.51 9.59
CA LEU A 343 -11.99 -33.03 10.96
C LEU A 343 -11.93 -31.50 10.97
N ILE A 344 -12.74 -30.88 11.83
CA ILE A 344 -12.60 -29.46 12.19
C ILE A 344 -12.31 -29.42 13.68
N GLU A 345 -11.23 -28.78 14.09
CA GLU A 345 -10.89 -28.62 15.51
C GLU A 345 -10.27 -27.25 15.82
N GLU A 346 -10.47 -26.79 17.05
CA GLU A 346 -9.79 -25.61 17.58
C GLU A 346 -8.38 -25.98 18.08
N ILE A 347 -7.35 -25.49 17.39
CA ILE A 347 -5.94 -25.66 17.77
C ILE A 347 -5.39 -24.38 18.39
N MET A 348 -4.37 -24.51 19.23
CA MET A 348 -3.61 -23.38 19.78
C MET A 348 -2.24 -23.30 19.13
N ILE A 349 -1.97 -22.19 18.43
CA ILE A 349 -0.66 -21.90 17.84
C ILE A 349 -0.09 -20.66 18.55
N GLY A 350 0.88 -20.89 19.43
CA GLY A 350 1.39 -19.84 20.30
C GLY A 350 0.36 -19.52 21.39
N GLU A 351 -0.13 -18.28 21.42
CA GLU A 351 -1.17 -17.83 22.35
C GLU A 351 -2.56 -17.74 21.71
N ASP A 352 -2.63 -17.84 20.38
CA ASP A 352 -3.87 -17.69 19.64
C ASP A 352 -4.56 -19.03 19.39
N LYS A 353 -5.89 -19.01 19.46
CA LYS A 353 -6.77 -20.12 19.09
C LYS A 353 -7.20 -19.94 17.64
N LEU A 354 -7.01 -20.98 16.85
CA LEU A 354 -7.28 -21.02 15.41
C LEU A 354 -8.13 -22.25 15.10
N ILE A 355 -8.86 -22.21 13.99
CA ILE A 355 -9.65 -23.35 13.52
C ILE A 355 -8.86 -24.08 12.45
N HIS A 356 -8.62 -25.37 12.66
CA HIS A 356 -7.91 -26.25 11.75
C HIS A 356 -8.89 -27.19 11.05
N PHE A 357 -8.83 -27.23 9.73
CA PHE A 357 -9.61 -28.10 8.86
C PHE A 357 -8.68 -29.17 8.28
N SER A 358 -8.83 -30.43 8.69
CA SER A 358 -7.97 -31.54 8.25
C SER A 358 -8.70 -32.53 7.34
N GLY A 359 -7.97 -33.09 6.37
CA GLY A 359 -8.51 -34.12 5.48
C GLY A 359 -9.54 -33.56 4.51
N VAL A 360 -9.10 -32.58 3.72
CA VAL A 360 -9.91 -31.81 2.77
C VAL A 360 -9.95 -32.50 1.39
N GLU A 361 -11.04 -32.36 0.63
CA GLU A 361 -11.24 -33.11 -0.62
C GLU A 361 -10.44 -32.56 -1.81
N MET A 362 -10.53 -31.25 -2.07
CA MET A 362 -9.90 -30.66 -3.27
C MET A 362 -8.48 -30.13 -2.99
N GLY A 363 -8.22 -29.63 -1.77
CA GLY A 363 -6.90 -29.23 -1.31
C GLY A 363 -6.20 -28.18 -2.19
N GLN A 364 -6.97 -27.37 -2.92
CA GLN A 364 -6.47 -26.38 -3.89
C GLN A 364 -6.08 -25.04 -3.26
N ALA A 365 -6.30 -24.87 -1.96
CA ALA A 365 -5.81 -23.74 -1.18
C ALA A 365 -5.11 -24.31 0.06
N CYS A 366 -4.15 -23.57 0.60
CA CYS A 366 -3.34 -24.03 1.72
C CYS A 366 -2.97 -22.87 2.64
N THR A 367 -2.60 -23.22 3.87
CA THR A 367 -2.16 -22.24 4.86
C THR A 367 -0.71 -22.52 5.26
N ILE A 368 0.14 -21.51 5.12
CA ILE A 368 1.51 -21.51 5.64
C ILE A 368 1.51 -20.72 6.93
N VAL A 369 1.93 -21.35 8.02
CA VAL A 369 2.09 -20.70 9.31
C VAL A 369 3.56 -20.32 9.48
N LEU A 370 3.82 -19.01 9.57
CA LEU A 370 5.14 -18.46 9.86
C LEU A 370 5.28 -18.20 11.36
N ARG A 371 6.34 -18.79 11.93
CA ARG A 371 6.77 -18.59 13.32
C ARG A 371 8.06 -17.80 13.34
N GLY A 372 8.27 -16.98 14.36
CA GLY A 372 9.46 -16.14 14.41
C GLY A 372 9.57 -15.30 15.66
N ALA A 373 10.80 -14.93 16.01
CA ALA A 373 11.12 -14.24 17.25
C ALA A 373 10.57 -12.80 17.34
N SER A 374 10.42 -12.12 16.19
CA SER A 374 9.93 -10.73 16.15
C SER A 374 9.04 -10.49 14.94
N ASN A 375 8.15 -9.49 15.06
CA ASN A 375 7.25 -9.10 13.96
C ASN A 375 8.03 -8.62 12.73
N HIS A 376 9.15 -7.93 12.91
CA HIS A 376 9.98 -7.47 11.79
C HIS A 376 10.58 -8.63 10.99
N VAL A 377 11.02 -9.68 11.68
CA VAL A 377 11.53 -10.90 11.03
C VAL A 377 10.38 -11.64 10.33
N LEU A 378 9.19 -11.69 10.92
CA LEU A 378 8.01 -12.30 10.31
C LEU A 378 7.51 -11.55 9.07
N ASP A 379 7.52 -10.22 9.10
CA ASP A 379 7.14 -9.38 7.97
C ASP A 379 8.11 -9.59 6.79
N GLU A 380 9.42 -9.71 7.06
CA GLU A 380 10.40 -10.00 6.02
C GLU A 380 10.33 -11.46 5.55
N ALA A 381 10.05 -12.41 6.44
CA ALA A 381 9.86 -13.82 6.08
C ALA A 381 8.64 -14.01 5.17
N GLU A 382 7.51 -13.34 5.47
CA GLU A 382 6.31 -13.35 4.63
C GLU A 382 6.60 -12.84 3.23
N ARG A 383 7.30 -11.70 3.12
CA ARG A 383 7.70 -11.14 1.82
C ARG A 383 8.66 -12.06 1.07
N SER A 384 9.69 -12.54 1.75
CA SER A 384 10.68 -13.45 1.18
C SER A 384 10.04 -14.70 0.60
N LEU A 385 9.05 -15.24 1.32
CA LEU A 385 8.27 -16.39 0.89
C LEU A 385 7.31 -16.03 -0.25
N HIS A 386 6.66 -14.86 -0.20
CA HIS A 386 5.80 -14.37 -1.27
C HIS A 386 6.55 -14.32 -2.61
N ASP A 387 7.74 -13.73 -2.64
CA ASP A 387 8.57 -13.64 -3.84
C ASP A 387 8.92 -15.04 -4.39
N ALA A 388 9.23 -15.99 -3.49
CA ALA A 388 9.48 -17.38 -3.89
C ALA A 388 8.22 -18.04 -4.48
N LEU A 389 7.06 -17.84 -3.85
CA LEU A 389 5.78 -18.34 -4.36
C LEU A 389 5.43 -17.72 -5.72
N CYS A 390 5.69 -16.42 -5.92
CA CYS A 390 5.52 -15.73 -7.21
C CYS A 390 6.34 -16.41 -8.30
N VAL A 391 7.66 -16.54 -8.11
CA VAL A 391 8.55 -17.16 -9.11
C VAL A 391 8.13 -18.58 -9.42
N LEU A 392 7.83 -19.38 -8.39
CA LEU A 392 7.43 -20.78 -8.58
C LEU A 392 6.09 -20.89 -9.32
N SER A 393 5.10 -20.07 -8.96
CA SER A 393 3.80 -20.07 -9.64
C SER A 393 3.93 -19.73 -11.12
N GLN A 394 4.80 -18.77 -11.47
CA GLN A 394 5.09 -18.42 -12.85
C GLN A 394 5.89 -19.51 -13.58
N THR A 395 6.78 -20.22 -12.87
CA THR A 395 7.56 -21.33 -13.42
C THR A 395 6.69 -22.56 -13.71
N VAL A 396 5.57 -22.75 -12.97
CA VAL A 396 4.58 -23.80 -13.30
C VAL A 396 3.90 -23.52 -14.65
N VAL A 397 3.68 -22.24 -14.99
CA VAL A 397 3.14 -21.85 -16.31
C VAL A 397 4.22 -21.93 -17.39
N ASP A 398 5.42 -21.44 -17.08
CA ASP A 398 6.58 -21.43 -17.96
C ASP A 398 7.72 -22.25 -17.36
N SER A 399 7.79 -23.53 -17.74
CA SER A 399 8.71 -24.54 -17.20
C SER A 399 10.18 -24.36 -17.59
N ARG A 400 10.50 -23.27 -18.31
CA ARG A 400 11.83 -22.96 -18.82
C ARG A 400 12.74 -22.43 -17.70
N VAL A 401 13.89 -23.06 -17.55
CA VAL A 401 14.89 -22.80 -16.50
C VAL A 401 16.23 -22.40 -17.13
N LEU A 402 16.96 -21.52 -16.44
CA LEU A 402 18.32 -21.11 -16.77
C LEU A 402 19.24 -21.34 -15.57
N LEU A 403 20.56 -21.40 -15.81
CA LEU A 403 21.54 -21.31 -14.74
C LEU A 403 21.58 -19.89 -14.18
N GLY A 404 21.85 -19.73 -12.88
CA GLY A 404 21.89 -18.42 -12.24
C GLY A 404 23.30 -17.87 -12.02
N GLY A 405 23.48 -17.07 -10.96
CA GLY A 405 24.81 -16.64 -10.48
C GLY A 405 25.60 -15.76 -11.46
N GLY A 406 24.91 -14.95 -12.27
CA GLY A 406 25.54 -14.08 -13.27
C GLY A 406 25.85 -14.77 -14.60
N TRP A 407 25.57 -16.07 -14.73
CA TRP A 407 25.79 -16.81 -15.97
C TRP A 407 24.92 -16.29 -17.14
N PRO A 408 23.60 -16.02 -16.98
CA PRO A 408 22.76 -15.52 -18.08
C PRO A 408 23.29 -14.21 -18.65
N GLU A 409 23.71 -13.29 -17.78
CA GLU A 409 24.21 -11.97 -18.11
C GLU A 409 25.51 -12.04 -18.92
N MET A 410 26.41 -12.96 -18.57
CA MET A 410 27.65 -13.20 -19.32
C MET A 410 27.42 -13.85 -20.68
N VAL A 411 26.49 -14.80 -20.76
CA VAL A 411 26.09 -15.41 -22.04
C VAL A 411 25.52 -14.35 -22.97
N MET A 412 24.65 -13.47 -22.46
CA MET A 412 24.12 -12.34 -23.22
C MET A 412 25.24 -11.37 -23.64
N ALA A 413 26.13 -11.01 -22.71
CA ALA A 413 27.23 -10.08 -22.98
C ALA A 413 28.16 -10.58 -24.10
N LYS A 414 28.47 -11.88 -24.13
CA LYS A 414 29.27 -12.50 -25.20
C LYS A 414 28.65 -12.31 -26.58
N GLU A 415 27.38 -12.68 -26.72
CA GLU A 415 26.67 -12.63 -28.02
C GLU A 415 26.46 -11.17 -28.48
N VAL A 416 26.21 -10.26 -27.53
CA VAL A 416 26.10 -8.82 -27.80
C VAL A 416 27.47 -8.23 -28.21
N ASP A 417 28.57 -8.62 -27.57
CA ASP A 417 29.95 -8.24 -27.97
C ASP A 417 30.26 -8.71 -29.41
N GLU A 418 29.86 -9.92 -29.77
CA GLU A 418 30.03 -10.44 -31.14
C GLU A 418 29.20 -9.67 -32.17
N LEU A 419 27.97 -9.27 -31.81
CA LEU A 419 27.13 -8.42 -32.64
C LEU A 419 27.75 -7.03 -32.82
N ALA A 420 28.35 -6.46 -31.77
CA ALA A 420 29.03 -5.17 -31.84
C ALA A 420 30.17 -5.20 -32.87
N ARG A 421 30.96 -6.28 -32.90
CA ARG A 421 32.06 -6.46 -33.88
C ARG A 421 31.57 -6.55 -35.34
N LYS A 422 30.37 -7.09 -35.56
CA LYS A 422 29.76 -7.24 -36.90
C LYS A 422 29.06 -5.97 -37.37
N THR A 423 28.66 -5.10 -36.45
CA THR A 423 27.86 -3.91 -36.77
C THR A 423 28.78 -2.71 -37.07
N PRO A 424 28.67 -2.06 -38.24
CA PRO A 424 29.46 -0.87 -38.53
C PRO A 424 28.88 0.41 -37.92
N GLY A 425 29.75 1.38 -37.64
CA GLY A 425 29.38 2.75 -37.28
C GLY A 425 29.05 2.97 -35.80
N LYS A 426 28.44 4.13 -35.50
CA LYS A 426 28.21 4.60 -34.11
C LYS A 426 27.33 3.68 -33.27
N LYS A 427 26.47 2.87 -33.91
CA LYS A 427 25.62 1.88 -33.22
C LYS A 427 26.45 0.78 -32.54
N ALA A 428 27.62 0.45 -33.09
CA ALA A 428 28.51 -0.55 -32.51
C ALA A 428 28.93 -0.19 -31.08
N HIS A 429 29.24 1.08 -30.82
CA HIS A 429 29.61 1.57 -29.49
C HIS A 429 28.45 1.46 -28.49
N ALA A 430 27.21 1.66 -28.94
CA ALA A 430 26.03 1.47 -28.10
C ALA A 430 25.79 -0.02 -27.78
N ILE A 431 26.03 -0.92 -28.74
CA ILE A 431 25.92 -2.36 -28.51
C ILE A 431 27.02 -2.83 -27.54
N GLU A 432 28.25 -2.34 -27.68
CA GLU A 432 29.36 -2.63 -26.75
C GLU A 432 29.08 -2.10 -25.33
N ALA A 433 28.51 -0.90 -25.21
CA ALA A 433 28.04 -0.34 -23.95
C ALA A 433 26.96 -1.22 -23.28
N PHE A 434 26.03 -1.77 -24.06
CA PHE A 434 25.01 -2.68 -23.54
C PHE A 434 25.62 -3.96 -22.96
N SER A 435 26.62 -4.53 -23.62
CA SER A 435 27.39 -5.67 -23.11
C SER A 435 28.12 -5.38 -21.79
N LYS A 436 28.69 -4.17 -21.65
CA LYS A 436 29.32 -3.73 -20.39
C LYS A 436 28.30 -3.57 -19.27
N ALA A 437 27.12 -3.03 -19.57
CA ALA A 437 26.03 -2.90 -18.60
C ALA A 437 25.52 -4.28 -18.11
N LEU A 438 25.45 -5.29 -18.99
CA LEU A 438 25.11 -6.66 -18.59
C LEU A 438 26.13 -7.24 -17.60
N GLN A 439 27.42 -6.99 -17.82
CA GLN A 439 28.49 -7.43 -16.91
C GLN A 439 28.41 -6.77 -15.52
N ALA A 440 27.73 -5.63 -15.38
CA ALA A 440 27.61 -4.93 -14.10
C ALA A 440 26.78 -5.69 -13.06
N ILE A 441 25.86 -6.58 -13.48
CA ILE A 441 25.09 -7.43 -12.58
C ILE A 441 26.01 -8.42 -11.83
N PRO A 442 26.79 -9.29 -12.50
CA PRO A 442 27.75 -10.15 -11.81
C PRO A 442 28.81 -9.34 -11.05
N THR A 443 29.25 -8.18 -11.56
CA THR A 443 30.16 -7.29 -10.81
C THR A 443 29.56 -6.87 -9.46
N THR A 444 28.30 -6.44 -9.46
CA THR A 444 27.59 -6.03 -8.24
C THR A 444 27.43 -7.19 -7.26
N ILE A 445 27.16 -8.40 -7.75
CA ILE A 445 27.05 -9.60 -6.90
C ILE A 445 28.39 -9.88 -6.20
N ALA A 446 29.52 -9.77 -6.92
CA ALA A 446 30.85 -9.93 -6.34
C ALA A 446 31.22 -8.81 -5.36
N ASP A 447 30.89 -7.56 -5.68
CA ASP A 447 31.14 -6.40 -4.81
C ASP A 447 30.39 -6.53 -3.47
N ASN A 448 29.11 -6.91 -3.51
CA ASN A 448 28.31 -7.13 -2.29
C ASN A 448 28.81 -8.31 -1.46
N ALA A 449 29.47 -9.28 -2.09
CA ALA A 449 30.15 -10.38 -1.41
C ALA A 449 31.51 -9.97 -0.77
N GLY A 450 32.03 -8.78 -1.07
CA GLY A 450 33.34 -8.32 -0.63
C GLY A 450 34.51 -9.00 -1.37
N LEU A 451 34.27 -9.53 -2.56
CA LEU A 451 35.26 -10.19 -3.41
C LEU A 451 35.91 -9.17 -4.37
N ASP A 452 37.06 -9.52 -4.97
CA ASP A 452 37.63 -8.71 -6.05
C ASP A 452 36.83 -8.94 -7.34
N SER A 453 35.84 -8.06 -7.56
CA SER A 453 34.97 -8.11 -8.73
C SER A 453 35.73 -7.91 -10.04
N ALA A 454 36.81 -7.12 -10.05
CA ALA A 454 37.57 -6.88 -11.27
C ALA A 454 38.30 -8.15 -11.74
N GLU A 455 38.92 -8.88 -10.80
CA GLU A 455 39.57 -10.16 -11.10
C GLU A 455 38.55 -11.22 -11.52
N LEU A 456 37.48 -11.41 -10.74
CA LEU A 456 36.47 -12.44 -11.01
C LEU A 456 35.77 -12.25 -12.34
N ILE A 457 35.39 -11.02 -12.70
CA ILE A 457 34.72 -10.74 -13.97
C ILE A 457 35.66 -10.96 -15.15
N SER A 458 36.95 -10.66 -14.99
CA SER A 458 37.98 -10.95 -15.99
C SER A 458 38.12 -12.47 -16.24
N GLN A 459 38.18 -13.26 -15.16
CA GLN A 459 38.23 -14.73 -15.23
C GLN A 459 36.95 -15.30 -15.87
N LEU A 460 35.79 -14.86 -15.40
CA LEU A 460 34.48 -15.26 -15.91
C LEU A 460 34.36 -14.97 -17.42
N ARG A 461 34.81 -13.80 -17.86
CA ARG A 461 34.83 -13.43 -19.29
C ARG A 461 35.72 -14.35 -20.12
N ALA A 462 36.87 -14.75 -19.59
CA ALA A 462 37.79 -15.67 -20.26
C ALA A 462 37.17 -17.09 -20.39
N GLU A 463 36.51 -17.58 -19.33
CA GLU A 463 35.83 -18.88 -19.36
C GLU A 463 34.63 -18.90 -20.30
N HIS A 464 33.81 -17.84 -20.31
CA HIS A 464 32.66 -17.73 -21.21
C HIS A 464 33.05 -17.61 -22.70
N HIS A 465 34.30 -17.25 -23.00
CA HIS A 465 34.80 -17.33 -24.38
C HIS A 465 34.87 -18.77 -24.89
N GLN A 466 35.08 -19.75 -24.00
CA GLN A 466 35.05 -21.17 -24.33
C GLN A 466 33.61 -21.62 -24.62
N GLU A 467 33.43 -22.57 -25.55
CA GLU A 467 32.10 -23.09 -25.86
C GLU A 467 31.55 -23.96 -24.72
N GLY A 468 30.28 -23.76 -24.36
CA GLY A 468 29.60 -24.57 -23.36
C GLY A 468 29.94 -24.25 -21.90
N SER A 469 30.58 -23.10 -21.63
CA SER A 469 30.85 -22.68 -20.25
C SER A 469 29.56 -22.56 -19.43
N LYS A 470 29.57 -23.16 -18.24
CA LYS A 470 28.51 -23.09 -17.21
C LYS A 470 28.96 -22.27 -15.99
N ALA A 471 29.99 -21.45 -16.21
CA ALA A 471 30.65 -20.69 -15.17
C ALA A 471 29.81 -19.51 -14.66
N GLY A 472 29.67 -19.37 -13.36
CA GLY A 472 29.08 -18.22 -12.70
C GLY A 472 29.91 -17.82 -11.49
N ILE A 473 29.40 -16.86 -10.72
CA ILE A 473 30.06 -16.41 -9.49
C ILE A 473 29.59 -17.29 -8.34
N ASP A 474 30.51 -18.04 -7.75
CA ASP A 474 30.26 -18.71 -6.48
C ASP A 474 30.70 -17.80 -5.33
N VAL A 475 29.70 -17.18 -4.70
CA VAL A 475 29.89 -16.23 -3.60
C VAL A 475 30.41 -16.91 -2.32
N ILE A 476 30.23 -18.24 -2.17
CA ILE A 476 30.65 -18.96 -0.96
C ILE A 476 32.14 -19.27 -1.03
N THR A 477 32.61 -19.79 -2.16
CA THR A 477 34.03 -20.11 -2.36
C THR A 477 34.86 -18.88 -2.73
N GLY A 478 34.22 -17.82 -3.23
CA GLY A 478 34.90 -16.61 -3.69
C GLY A 478 35.60 -16.77 -5.04
N ALA A 479 35.17 -17.74 -5.85
CA ALA A 479 35.78 -18.09 -7.13
C ALA A 479 34.72 -18.26 -8.23
N VAL A 480 35.20 -18.44 -9.47
CA VAL A 480 34.35 -18.84 -10.59
C VAL A 480 34.00 -20.32 -10.45
N GLY A 481 32.71 -20.65 -10.48
CA GLY A 481 32.20 -22.00 -10.22
C GLY A 481 31.18 -22.46 -11.26
N ASP A 482 30.98 -23.77 -11.36
CA ASP A 482 30.01 -24.40 -12.27
C ASP A 482 28.60 -24.35 -11.66
N MET A 483 27.73 -23.49 -12.22
CA MET A 483 26.40 -23.21 -11.67
C MET A 483 25.47 -24.42 -11.72
N GLU A 484 25.67 -25.34 -12.67
CA GLU A 484 24.85 -26.55 -12.77
C GLU A 484 25.18 -27.53 -11.64
N LYS A 485 26.48 -27.70 -11.32
CA LYS A 485 26.92 -28.55 -10.22
C LYS A 485 26.56 -27.99 -8.86
N LEU A 486 26.58 -26.67 -8.73
CA LEU A 486 26.15 -25.97 -7.52
C LEU A 486 24.61 -25.93 -7.38
N GLY A 487 23.86 -26.33 -8.42
CA GLY A 487 22.41 -26.36 -8.41
C GLY A 487 21.78 -24.97 -8.37
N ILE A 488 22.47 -23.93 -8.87
CA ILE A 488 21.97 -22.56 -8.90
C ILE A 488 21.20 -22.37 -10.21
N SER A 489 19.88 -22.22 -10.08
CA SER A 489 18.97 -22.12 -11.22
C SER A 489 17.97 -20.99 -11.02
N GLU A 490 17.62 -20.30 -12.09
CA GLU A 490 16.67 -19.19 -12.11
C GLU A 490 15.61 -19.42 -13.19
N ALA A 491 14.41 -18.89 -12.99
CA ALA A 491 13.33 -18.99 -13.97
C ALA A 491 13.64 -18.13 -15.21
N PHE A 492 13.41 -18.68 -16.41
CA PHE A 492 13.64 -17.95 -17.67
C PHE A 492 12.83 -16.66 -17.75
N LYS A 493 11.56 -16.71 -17.32
CA LYS A 493 10.64 -15.57 -17.35
C LYS A 493 11.16 -14.38 -16.54
N VAL A 494 11.79 -14.62 -15.38
CA VAL A 494 12.41 -13.55 -14.55
C VAL A 494 13.48 -12.82 -15.35
N LYS A 495 14.44 -13.54 -15.95
CA LYS A 495 15.54 -12.92 -16.71
C LYS A 495 15.07 -12.25 -17.98
N GLN A 496 14.09 -12.83 -18.66
CA GLN A 496 13.48 -12.21 -19.83
C GLN A 496 12.83 -10.87 -19.49
N ALA A 497 12.03 -10.83 -18.41
CA ALA A 497 11.38 -9.61 -17.94
C ALA A 497 12.40 -8.55 -17.54
N VAL A 498 13.41 -8.91 -16.74
CA VAL A 498 14.51 -8.01 -16.32
C VAL A 498 15.19 -7.36 -17.54
N LEU A 499 15.55 -8.14 -18.56
CA LEU A 499 16.20 -7.62 -19.78
C LEU A 499 15.31 -6.64 -20.54
N LEU A 500 14.04 -7.00 -20.77
CA LEU A 500 13.11 -6.19 -21.56
C LEU A 500 12.73 -4.91 -20.82
N SER A 501 12.28 -5.03 -19.58
CA SER A 501 11.84 -3.91 -18.75
C SER A 501 12.97 -2.92 -18.48
N ALA A 502 14.20 -3.38 -18.24
CA ALA A 502 15.35 -2.49 -18.08
C ALA A 502 15.71 -1.75 -19.38
N THR A 503 15.60 -2.42 -20.53
CA THR A 503 15.87 -1.80 -21.84
C THR A 503 14.81 -0.74 -22.17
N GLU A 504 13.54 -1.04 -21.91
CA GLU A 504 12.43 -0.10 -22.08
C GLU A 504 12.59 1.12 -21.16
N ALA A 505 12.97 0.91 -19.89
CA ALA A 505 13.29 1.98 -18.94
C ALA A 505 14.34 2.94 -19.51
N ALA A 506 15.48 2.38 -19.94
CA ALA A 506 16.61 3.14 -20.44
C ALA A 506 16.22 3.90 -21.71
N GLU A 507 15.44 3.27 -22.59
CA GLU A 507 14.94 3.90 -23.80
C GLU A 507 14.00 5.07 -23.50
N MET A 508 13.05 4.91 -22.57
CA MET A 508 12.13 5.97 -22.17
C MET A 508 12.89 7.18 -21.65
N ILE A 509 13.87 6.97 -20.77
CA ILE A 509 14.66 8.04 -20.16
C ILE A 509 15.58 8.71 -21.20
N LEU A 510 16.21 7.95 -22.09
CA LEU A 510 17.10 8.50 -23.14
C LEU A 510 16.38 9.37 -24.17
N ARG A 511 15.07 9.18 -24.34
CA ARG A 511 14.25 10.01 -25.24
C ARG A 511 13.91 11.37 -24.64
N VAL A 512 14.02 11.54 -23.32
CA VAL A 512 13.68 12.81 -22.65
C VAL A 512 14.74 13.86 -22.94
N ASP A 513 14.34 14.96 -23.56
CA ASP A 513 15.18 16.12 -23.83
C ASP A 513 14.75 17.37 -23.05
N GLU A 514 13.54 17.40 -22.50
CA GLU A 514 13.01 18.53 -21.74
C GLU A 514 12.15 18.05 -20.55
N ILE A 515 12.38 18.64 -19.37
CA ILE A 515 11.59 18.37 -18.16
C ILE A 515 10.91 19.68 -17.75
N ILE A 516 9.58 19.68 -17.77
CA ILE A 516 8.76 20.83 -17.39
C ILE A 516 7.99 20.48 -16.12
N THR A 517 8.31 21.16 -15.02
CA THR A 517 7.60 20.99 -13.75
C THR A 517 6.62 22.15 -13.58
N CYS A 518 5.34 21.82 -13.43
CA CYS A 518 4.32 22.81 -13.13
C CYS A 518 4.54 23.41 -11.74
N ALA A 519 4.20 24.70 -11.59
CA ALA A 519 4.20 25.37 -10.30
C ALA A 519 3.40 24.53 -9.27
N PRO A 520 3.96 24.27 -8.08
CA PRO A 520 3.27 23.50 -7.06
C PRO A 520 1.95 24.19 -6.70
N ARG A 521 0.92 23.39 -6.39
CA ARG A 521 -0.35 23.96 -5.94
C ARG A 521 -0.10 24.74 -4.66
N ARG A 522 -0.17 26.07 -4.73
CA ARG A 522 -0.23 26.91 -3.54
C ARG A 522 -1.47 26.48 -2.75
N ARG A 523 -1.27 26.04 -1.51
CA ARG A 523 -2.38 26.07 -0.55
C ARG A 523 -2.75 27.54 -0.42
N GLU A 524 -3.95 27.91 -0.82
CA GLU A 524 -4.48 29.22 -0.48
C GLU A 524 -4.53 29.30 1.05
N ASP A 525 -3.49 29.86 1.64
CA ASP A 525 -3.59 30.42 2.98
C ASP A 525 -4.69 31.49 2.84
N ARG A 526 -5.85 31.26 3.46
CA ARG A 526 -6.89 32.30 3.62
C ARG A 526 -6.30 33.43 4.44
N ILE A 527 -5.52 34.29 3.79
CA ILE A 527 -5.11 35.57 4.33
C ILE A 527 -6.23 36.53 3.93
N GLU A 528 -7.00 36.94 4.94
CA GLU A 528 -8.01 38.00 4.82
C GLU A 528 -7.38 39.23 4.16
N ASN A 529 -7.94 39.65 3.04
CA ASN A 529 -7.65 40.95 2.43
C ASN A 529 -8.12 42.05 3.39
N PHE A 530 -7.22 42.62 4.19
CA PHE A 530 -7.33 43.98 4.71
C PHE A 530 -6.23 44.84 4.08
N PRO A 531 -6.53 46.06 3.60
CA PRO A 531 -5.58 46.85 2.84
C PRO A 531 -4.52 47.51 3.75
N ILE A 532 -3.27 47.36 3.33
CA ILE A 532 -2.15 48.34 3.38
C ILE A 532 -1.81 48.94 4.77
N LEU A 533 -0.76 48.40 5.41
CA LEU A 533 0.48 49.09 5.82
C LEU A 533 1.24 48.23 6.83
N LEU A 534 2.34 47.62 6.37
CA LEU A 534 3.60 47.38 7.10
C LEU A 534 4.34 46.24 6.40
N GLN A 535 5.27 46.60 5.51
CA GLN A 535 6.37 45.72 5.14
C GLN A 535 7.16 45.40 6.40
N LEU A 536 7.21 44.14 6.83
CA LEU A 536 8.32 43.66 7.64
C LEU A 536 8.78 42.27 7.21
N ASP A 537 10.08 42.23 6.95
CA ASP A 537 10.89 41.20 6.34
C ASP A 537 10.93 39.92 7.21
N ARG A 538 10.61 38.76 6.60
CA ARG A 538 10.55 37.44 7.27
C ARG A 538 11.93 36.76 7.39
N LYS A 539 13.01 37.53 7.52
CA LYS A 539 14.37 37.00 7.78
C LYS A 539 14.80 37.30 9.21
N ASN A 540 14.35 36.46 10.16
CA ASN A 540 15.13 35.99 11.33
C ASN A 540 14.19 35.40 12.39
N ARG A 541 14.04 34.08 12.38
CA ARG A 541 13.55 33.32 13.55
C ARG A 541 14.69 33.27 14.57
N LYS A 542 14.65 34.11 15.61
CA LYS A 542 15.24 33.83 16.93
C LYS A 542 14.35 34.46 18.00
N GLY A 543 14.10 33.70 19.07
CA GLY A 543 13.13 34.01 20.10
C GLY A 543 13.36 35.34 20.81
N PHE A 544 12.27 35.93 21.30
CA PHE A 544 12.31 37.12 22.12
C PHE A 544 12.48 36.73 23.60
N THR A 545 13.69 36.92 24.13
CA THR A 545 13.89 37.31 25.52
C THR A 545 13.92 38.83 25.56
N MET A 546 12.99 39.46 26.29
CA MET A 546 13.04 40.90 26.53
C MET A 546 13.85 41.16 27.81
N ASP A 547 14.98 41.85 27.67
CA ASP A 547 15.81 42.35 28.77
C ASP A 547 15.03 43.36 29.63
N ALA A 548 14.97 43.10 30.93
CA ALA A 548 14.19 43.83 31.92
C ALA A 548 14.87 45.11 32.45
N ASN A 549 15.63 45.84 31.61
CA ASN A 549 16.44 46.98 32.07
C ASN A 549 16.14 48.33 31.37
N LEU A 550 14.93 48.50 30.82
CA LEU A 550 14.47 49.79 30.26
C LEU A 550 13.16 50.29 30.92
N LEU A 551 12.97 49.98 32.21
CA LEU A 551 11.82 50.42 33.01
C LEU A 551 12.24 51.02 34.37
N GLU A 552 13.36 51.74 34.40
CA GLU A 552 13.66 52.67 35.47
C GLU A 552 13.96 54.05 34.88
N GLN A 553 12.91 54.78 34.53
CA GLN A 553 12.87 56.24 34.58
C GLN A 553 11.46 56.75 34.20
N GLY A 554 10.74 57.23 35.21
CA GLY A 554 9.74 58.30 35.12
C GLY A 554 8.52 58.08 34.23
N THR A 555 7.49 57.41 34.74
CA THR A 555 6.08 57.72 34.42
C THR A 555 5.22 57.44 35.66
N THR A 556 4.29 58.32 35.98
CA THR A 556 3.48 58.25 37.22
C THR A 556 2.35 57.22 37.11
N ILE A 557 1.83 56.76 38.25
CA ILE A 557 0.73 55.77 38.35
C ILE A 557 -0.54 56.25 37.59
N GLU A 558 -0.73 57.55 37.43
CA GLU A 558 -1.85 58.15 36.71
C GLU A 558 -1.78 57.96 35.19
N GLU A 559 -0.59 57.97 34.59
CA GLU A 559 -0.43 57.73 33.14
C GLU A 559 -0.64 56.26 32.79
N ARG A 560 -0.26 55.34 33.68
CA ARG A 560 -0.57 53.91 33.54
C ARG A 560 -2.08 53.64 33.59
N ASN A 561 -2.81 54.31 34.48
CA ASN A 561 -4.27 54.15 34.60
C ASN A 561 -5.04 54.74 33.40
N ARG A 562 -4.52 55.81 32.77
CA ARG A 562 -5.10 56.40 31.55
C ARG A 562 -5.02 55.44 30.35
N VAL A 563 -3.88 54.77 30.18
CA VAL A 563 -3.70 53.74 29.15
C VAL A 563 -4.61 52.53 29.39
N PHE A 564 -4.88 52.17 30.65
CA PHE A 564 -5.82 51.09 30.98
C PHE A 564 -7.30 51.46 30.76
N GLU A 565 -7.70 52.73 30.89
CA GLU A 565 -9.06 53.18 30.53
C GLU A 565 -9.28 53.26 29.01
N GLU A 566 -8.31 53.76 28.24
CA GLU A 566 -8.39 53.77 26.76
C GLU A 566 -8.48 52.34 26.18
N ILE A 567 -7.77 51.37 26.75
CA ILE A 567 -7.88 49.95 26.37
C ILE A 567 -9.26 49.37 26.72
N ARG A 568 -9.93 49.86 27.77
CA ARG A 568 -11.26 49.41 28.18
C ARG A 568 -12.37 49.99 27.30
N GLU A 569 -12.24 51.26 26.92
CA GLU A 569 -13.18 51.96 26.04
C GLU A 569 -13.14 51.43 24.60
N VAL A 570 -11.95 51.07 24.10
CA VAL A 570 -11.78 50.38 22.80
C VAL A 570 -12.41 48.98 22.84
N ASN A 571 -12.33 48.26 23.96
CA ASN A 571 -12.88 46.90 24.08
C ASN A 571 -14.42 46.89 24.23
N ASP A 572 -15.01 47.89 24.90
CA ASP A 572 -16.46 48.06 25.02
C ASP A 572 -17.07 48.55 23.69
N ASN A 573 -16.40 49.43 22.95
CA ASN A 573 -16.80 49.83 21.59
C ASN A 573 -16.68 48.67 20.59
N MET A 574 -15.69 47.79 20.74
CA MET A 574 -15.54 46.59 19.90
C MET A 574 -16.65 45.55 20.16
N MET A 575 -17.20 45.49 21.39
CA MET A 575 -18.39 44.68 21.68
C MET A 575 -19.67 45.25 21.06
N LEU A 576 -19.88 46.57 21.09
CA LEU A 576 -21.06 47.23 20.50
C LEU A 576 -21.10 47.07 18.96
N ILE A 577 -19.95 47.25 18.29
CA ILE A 577 -19.82 47.07 16.83
C ILE A 577 -20.15 45.62 16.42
N SER A 578 -19.86 44.63 17.28
CA SER A 578 -20.18 43.23 17.00
C SER A 578 -21.68 42.91 17.06
N HIS A 579 -22.48 43.69 17.81
CA HIS A 579 -23.90 43.43 18.01
C HIS A 579 -24.79 44.09 16.94
N GLU A 580 -24.38 45.24 16.39
CA GLU A 580 -25.03 45.87 15.23
C GLU A 580 -24.68 45.15 13.93
N ALA A 581 -23.41 44.80 13.72
CA ALA A 581 -22.99 44.02 12.55
C ALA A 581 -23.70 42.66 12.48
N PHE A 582 -23.97 42.01 13.62
CA PHE A 582 -24.70 40.75 13.67
C PHE A 582 -26.18 40.89 13.31
N LYS A 583 -26.82 42.01 13.69
CA LYS A 583 -28.20 42.32 13.29
C LYS A 583 -28.30 42.61 11.80
N ASP A 584 -27.35 43.36 11.25
CA ASP A 584 -27.31 43.69 9.82
C ASP A 584 -27.06 42.45 8.96
N ILE A 585 -26.16 41.57 9.38
CA ILE A 585 -25.91 40.28 8.70
C ILE A 585 -27.15 39.38 8.75
N LEU A 586 -27.87 39.33 9.87
CA LEU A 586 -29.13 38.56 9.97
C LEU A 586 -30.23 39.15 9.09
N PHE A 587 -30.33 40.47 9.00
CA PHE A 587 -31.31 41.17 8.18
C PHE A 587 -31.03 41.00 6.68
N ILE A 588 -29.75 41.03 6.29
CA ILE A 588 -29.29 40.75 4.93
C ILE A 588 -29.57 39.29 4.56
N LEU A 589 -29.25 38.34 5.43
CA LEU A 589 -29.52 36.91 5.20
C LEU A 589 -31.03 36.62 5.10
N ALA A 590 -31.86 37.23 5.96
CA ALA A 590 -33.31 37.10 5.90
C ALA A 590 -33.90 37.72 4.62
N SER A 591 -33.38 38.87 4.17
CA SER A 591 -33.80 39.54 2.94
C SER A 591 -33.41 38.75 1.68
N ILE A 592 -32.22 38.13 1.68
CA ILE A 592 -31.76 37.24 0.62
C ILE A 592 -32.65 35.99 0.58
N LEU A 593 -32.94 35.35 1.71
CA LEU A 593 -33.85 34.19 1.77
C LEU A 593 -35.28 34.51 1.28
N LEU A 594 -35.79 35.71 1.55
CA LEU A 594 -37.11 36.15 1.08
C LEU A 594 -37.13 36.39 -0.45
N LEU A 595 -36.08 37.00 -1.00
CA LEU A 595 -35.93 37.24 -2.44
C LEU A 595 -35.80 35.92 -3.22
N TYR A 596 -35.11 34.93 -2.64
CA TYR A 596 -34.90 33.61 -3.25
C TYR A 596 -36.19 32.77 -3.32
N HIS A 597 -37.15 32.99 -2.41
CA HIS A 597 -38.40 32.23 -2.38
C HIS A 597 -39.40 32.66 -3.47
N LEU A 598 -39.23 33.86 -4.04
CA LEU A 598 -40.15 34.47 -5.00
C LEU A 598 -39.74 34.31 -6.48
N VAL A 599 -38.49 33.95 -6.80
CA VAL A 599 -37.94 34.18 -8.16
C VAL A 599 -37.49 32.92 -8.94
N LEU A 600 -37.30 31.73 -8.34
CA LEU A 600 -36.66 30.60 -9.04
C LEU A 600 -37.43 29.25 -9.03
N PRO A 601 -37.62 28.57 -10.18
CA PRO A 601 -38.28 27.26 -10.29
C PRO A 601 -37.38 26.08 -9.85
N CYS A 602 -38.01 24.94 -9.53
CA CYS A 602 -37.51 23.89 -8.62
C CYS A 602 -36.23 23.10 -8.97
N ASN A 603 -35.68 23.13 -10.19
CA ASN A 603 -34.68 22.14 -10.60
C ASN A 603 -33.19 22.50 -10.33
N THR A 604 -32.88 23.59 -9.63
CA THR A 604 -31.49 24.02 -9.32
C THR A 604 -31.17 24.12 -7.84
N LYS A 605 -31.99 23.51 -6.95
CA LYS A 605 -31.93 23.78 -5.50
C LYS A 605 -30.90 22.96 -4.71
N LEU A 606 -30.43 21.80 -5.19
CA LEU A 606 -29.53 20.93 -4.41
C LEU A 606 -28.09 21.46 -4.24
N PRO A 607 -27.38 21.95 -5.29
CA PRO A 607 -25.99 22.36 -5.14
C PRO A 607 -25.85 23.66 -4.34
N LEU A 608 -26.85 24.56 -4.39
CA LEU A 608 -26.79 25.82 -3.63
C LEU A 608 -27.09 25.67 -2.14
N VAL A 609 -27.93 24.71 -1.73
CA VAL A 609 -28.17 24.43 -0.30
C VAL A 609 -26.91 23.91 0.38
N VAL A 610 -26.08 23.14 -0.34
CA VAL A 610 -24.77 22.67 0.14
C VAL A 610 -23.79 23.84 0.30
N ILE A 611 -23.84 24.84 -0.59
CA ILE A 611 -23.01 26.04 -0.49
C ILE A 611 -23.42 26.90 0.72
N VAL A 612 -24.72 27.06 0.96
CA VAL A 612 -25.23 27.84 2.11
C VAL A 612 -24.95 27.13 3.43
N LEU A 613 -25.13 25.80 3.51
CA LEU A 613 -24.75 25.00 4.68
C LEU A 613 -23.23 25.03 4.91
N GLY A 614 -22.43 25.00 3.84
CA GLY A 614 -20.98 25.16 3.90
C GLY A 614 -20.57 26.52 4.44
N ALA A 615 -21.23 27.61 4.01
CA ALA A 615 -20.96 28.96 4.51
C ALA A 615 -21.32 29.09 6.00
N VAL A 616 -22.46 28.55 6.44
CA VAL A 616 -22.87 28.54 7.86
C VAL A 616 -21.89 27.71 8.71
N PHE A 617 -21.45 26.55 8.21
CA PHE A 617 -20.48 25.70 8.89
C PHE A 617 -19.11 26.38 9.03
N ILE A 618 -18.66 27.07 7.99
CA ILE A 618 -17.40 27.84 8.01
C ILE A 618 -17.47 28.95 9.08
N VAL A 619 -18.55 29.73 9.11
CA VAL A 619 -18.74 30.79 10.12
C VAL A 619 -18.74 30.19 11.54
N PHE A 620 -19.38 29.03 11.74
CA PHE A 620 -19.42 28.35 13.04
C PHE A 620 -18.05 27.82 13.48
N THR A 621 -17.27 27.24 12.56
CA THR A 621 -15.92 26.73 12.84
C THR A 621 -14.92 27.84 13.15
N SER A 622 -15.04 28.99 12.47
CA SER A 622 -14.24 30.18 12.78
C SER A 622 -14.59 30.75 14.15
N PHE A 623 -15.88 30.80 14.51
CA PHE A 623 -16.31 31.26 15.84
C PHE A 623 -15.89 30.30 16.96
N TRP A 624 -15.95 28.99 16.73
CA TRP A 624 -15.49 27.95 17.68
C TRP A 624 -13.97 28.03 17.93
N SER A 625 -13.20 28.37 16.89
CA SER A 625 -11.75 28.56 16.99
C SER A 625 -11.38 29.81 17.79
N ILE A 626 -12.17 30.89 17.66
CA ILE A 626 -12.01 32.12 18.47
C ILE A 626 -12.41 31.86 19.94
N LEU A 627 -13.42 31.01 20.18
CA LEU A 627 -13.84 30.59 21.52
C LEU A 627 -12.75 29.74 22.22
N GLN A 628 -12.10 28.84 21.48
CA GLN A 628 -10.97 28.02 21.94
C GLN A 628 -9.77 28.88 22.33
N LEU A 629 -9.44 29.90 21.55
CA LEU A 629 -8.35 30.83 21.85
C LEU A 629 -8.59 31.66 23.13
N LYS A 630 -9.84 32.02 23.44
CA LYS A 630 -10.17 32.79 24.65
C LYS A 630 -10.41 31.95 25.92
N LEU A 631 -10.55 30.62 25.81
CA LEU A 631 -10.70 29.71 26.95
C LEU A 631 -9.36 29.29 27.59
N VAL A 632 -8.23 29.55 26.92
CA VAL A 632 -6.88 29.12 27.34
C VAL A 632 -6.16 30.15 28.23
N GLU A 633 -6.61 31.41 28.30
CA GLU A 633 -6.01 32.40 29.22
C GLU A 633 -6.70 32.41 30.60
N SER A 634 -6.31 31.48 31.47
CA SER A 634 -6.39 31.70 32.92
C SER A 634 -5.04 32.23 33.40
N ARG A 635 -4.94 33.52 33.71
CA ARG A 635 -3.77 34.10 34.37
C ARG A 635 -4.05 34.29 35.86
N THR A 636 -3.25 33.66 36.72
CA THR A 636 -3.04 34.09 38.10
C THR A 636 -2.08 35.28 38.09
N ILE A 637 -2.47 36.36 38.75
CA ILE A 637 -1.61 37.55 38.93
C ILE A 637 -1.34 37.68 40.43
N SER A 638 -0.07 37.70 40.81
CA SER A 638 0.40 37.96 42.17
C SER A 638 0.97 39.37 42.24
N VAL A 639 0.43 40.20 43.14
CA VAL A 639 1.00 41.49 43.51
C VAL A 639 0.96 41.58 45.03
N GLY A 640 2.13 41.74 45.66
CA GLY A 640 2.23 41.97 47.10
C GLY A 640 1.81 40.79 48.00
N GLY A 641 1.97 39.54 47.56
CA GLY A 641 1.83 38.36 48.43
C GLY A 641 0.42 37.80 48.63
N GLN A 642 -0.58 38.20 47.83
CA GLN A 642 -1.86 37.49 47.72
C GLN A 642 -2.22 37.15 46.28
N GLU A 643 -2.82 35.97 46.08
CA GLU A 643 -3.29 35.47 44.77
C GLU A 643 -4.80 35.70 44.60
N PHE A 644 -5.21 36.21 43.44
CA PHE A 644 -6.63 36.30 43.04
C PHE A 644 -6.90 35.53 41.74
N THR A 645 -8.00 34.77 41.72
CA THR A 645 -8.52 34.03 40.55
C THR A 645 -9.92 34.53 40.17
N VAL A 646 -10.15 34.90 38.90
CA VAL A 646 -11.46 35.36 38.39
C VAL A 646 -12.17 34.24 37.61
N GLY A 647 -13.47 34.01 37.91
CA GLY A 647 -14.22 32.78 37.58
C GLY A 647 -15.12 32.76 36.33
N ARG A 648 -15.41 31.54 35.86
CA ARG A 648 -16.03 31.08 34.59
C ARG A 648 -17.53 31.35 34.32
N LYS A 649 -18.27 32.13 35.11
CA LYS A 649 -19.76 32.06 35.10
C LYS A 649 -20.52 32.76 33.94
N LYS A 650 -19.92 33.65 33.13
CA LYS A 650 -20.64 34.34 32.03
C LYS A 650 -20.64 33.62 30.67
N TRP A 651 -19.73 32.67 30.46
CA TRP A 651 -19.57 32.00 29.15
C TRP A 651 -20.64 30.94 28.86
N LEU A 652 -21.22 30.33 29.89
CA LEU A 652 -22.19 29.24 29.73
C LEU A 652 -23.52 29.74 29.12
N HIS A 653 -23.95 30.96 29.44
CA HIS A 653 -25.19 31.54 28.89
C HIS A 653 -25.08 31.87 27.39
N ILE A 654 -23.91 32.28 26.92
CA ILE A 654 -23.66 32.60 25.51
C ILE A 654 -23.64 31.31 24.68
N ILE A 655 -23.03 30.25 25.19
CA ILE A 655 -23.00 28.93 24.53
C ILE A 655 -24.43 28.36 24.39
N VAL A 656 -25.26 28.47 25.44
CA VAL A 656 -26.66 28.00 25.40
C VAL A 656 -27.49 28.77 24.36
N LEU A 657 -27.29 30.08 24.23
CA LEU A 657 -28.02 30.91 23.27
C LEU A 657 -27.66 30.59 21.81
N ILE A 658 -26.38 30.30 21.54
CA ILE A 658 -25.85 29.93 20.21
C ILE A 658 -26.34 28.53 19.80
N VAL A 659 -26.39 27.58 20.74
CA VAL A 659 -26.91 26.23 20.49
C VAL A 659 -28.41 26.26 20.19
N LEU A 660 -29.19 27.05 20.92
CA LEU A 660 -30.63 27.21 20.69
C LEU A 660 -30.95 27.85 19.33
N THR A 661 -30.16 28.84 18.89
CA THR A 661 -30.33 29.45 17.57
C THR A 661 -29.92 28.51 16.44
N PHE A 662 -28.88 27.70 16.61
CA PHE A 662 -28.47 26.68 15.63
C PHE A 662 -29.52 25.57 15.47
N VAL A 663 -30.10 25.11 16.59
CA VAL A 663 -31.20 24.13 16.58
C VAL A 663 -32.46 24.70 15.92
N GLY A 664 -32.77 25.98 16.15
CA GLY A 664 -33.88 26.67 15.50
C GLY A 664 -33.73 26.77 13.98
N VAL A 665 -32.54 27.14 13.49
CA VAL A 665 -32.25 27.23 12.05
C VAL A 665 -32.26 25.84 11.38
N MET A 666 -31.72 24.82 12.04
CA MET A 666 -31.77 23.43 11.57
C MET A 666 -33.21 22.89 11.51
N MET A 667 -34.08 23.22 12.48
CA MET A 667 -35.50 22.86 12.43
C MET A 667 -36.22 23.53 11.27
N ILE A 668 -35.98 24.81 11.00
CA ILE A 668 -36.63 25.56 9.92
C ILE A 668 -36.20 25.02 8.54
N VAL A 669 -34.91 24.69 8.37
CA VAL A 669 -34.39 24.06 7.14
C VAL A 669 -34.96 22.65 6.95
N SER A 670 -35.10 21.88 8.04
CA SER A 670 -35.68 20.53 8.00
C SER A 670 -37.20 20.52 7.72
N LEU A 671 -37.94 21.51 8.24
CA LEU A 671 -39.37 21.68 7.95
C LEU A 671 -39.64 22.12 6.50
N SER A 672 -38.72 22.89 5.89
CA SER A 672 -38.86 23.37 4.51
C SER A 672 -38.51 22.31 3.46
N LEU A 673 -37.65 21.34 3.79
CA LEU A 673 -37.33 20.19 2.93
C LEU A 673 -38.39 19.07 2.96
N CYS A 674 -39.26 19.03 3.97
CA CYS A 674 -40.24 17.94 4.18
C CYS A 674 -41.61 18.15 3.52
N ASN A 675 -41.93 19.34 3.00
CA ASN A 675 -43.24 19.63 2.41
C ASN A 675 -43.13 19.88 0.88
N LYS A 676 -43.03 18.82 0.07
CA LYS A 676 -43.68 18.70 -1.25
C LYS A 676 -43.48 17.30 -1.88
N PRO A 677 -44.54 16.68 -2.45
CA PRO A 677 -44.45 15.39 -3.14
C PRO A 677 -43.96 15.61 -4.57
N CYS A 678 -43.07 14.74 -5.07
CA CYS A 678 -42.67 14.68 -6.48
C CYS A 678 -43.22 13.39 -7.11
N SER A 679 -44.29 13.55 -7.89
CA SER A 679 -44.61 12.70 -9.03
C SER A 679 -43.78 13.16 -10.23
N GLY A 680 -43.23 12.22 -11.00
CA GLY A 680 -42.50 12.46 -12.25
C GLY A 680 -41.21 11.69 -12.31
#